data_AF-A0A9E3XH67-F1
#
_entry.id   AF-A0A9E3XH67-F1
#
_cell.length_a   1.000
_cell.length_b   1.000
_cell.length_c   1.000
_cell.angle_alpha   90.00
_cell.angle_beta   90.00
_cell.angle_gamma   90.00
#
_symmetry.space_group_name_H-M   'P 1'
#
loop_
_entity.id
_entity.type
_entity.pdbx_description
1 polymer ?
#
loop_
_entity_poly.entity_id
_entity_poly.type
_entity_poly.pdbx_seq_one_letter_code
_entity_poly.pdbx_strand_id
1 'polypeptide(L)'
;PANAVSERHIHHPEWPGSISSNNILSLLEDERGDLWIGTWGGGLNRLHPEAEQPGGAIFTHFRHDPQDPATPGSDVIQAIYQAPVTSGAGAGLWIGTDRGLDYFDRDRGRFHHFTHDPGDPASLSDNTIQSNGILIDRRRQLWVGTWNGLNRLDLSTAGDFASGSQAKFIRYLHDPANPNSLSDNRVIALFEDPDSTRQILWVGTHGGGLNRLLLIDGTSGEVKITHYSENDGLPDDVIYGILGDETGNLWLSSNYGISKFNRATRTFSNYDERDGLAMTRFFWGAAHRSRINGEIFFGGREGFVGFDPRDLGGERYIPPIYLTDFQIFNESMPVKQPGSPLTRAIGSSEEIVLTHNQNVFSFEFAVLDYAIPEKNQYTYRMEGFDNGWIFSGRRNFATYTNLNPGSYVFRVKGSNNDGIWSAHAAEVSLHILPPFWKTWWFLLLTGTVLVGAVVMIVTAYVRQLLAVERLRTRLAADLHDDIGSSLTEIAILSEVIAYQLREERRELKKNIQRISRTARELVDRMSDIVWLVNPKRDSLYDLILRLKDNYAEMLTGTDISFRSENLKSLEKVSLSMEHRQHLYLIFKEGINNAITHSGGSEILLNARVQGRRLEMELRDNGRGFESETRREGNGLSNMQARARKIGGELLIETRPGGGTVLRFSGNMR
;
A
#
# COMPACT_ATOMS: atom_id res chain seq x y z
N PRO A 1 33.73 43.67 37.66
CA PRO A 1 34.17 44.71 38.63
C PRO A 1 35.43 44.26 39.39
N ALA A 2 36.50 45.05 39.36
CA ALA A 2 37.84 44.68 39.87
C ALA A 2 37.95 44.54 41.40
N ASN A 3 36.85 44.76 42.14
CA ASN A 3 36.77 44.62 43.61
C ASN A 3 35.62 43.70 44.05
N ALA A 4 35.22 42.72 43.24
CA ALA A 4 34.24 41.73 43.70
C ALA A 4 34.88 40.84 44.78
N VAL A 5 34.50 41.06 46.03
CA VAL A 5 34.83 40.16 47.14
C VAL A 5 33.90 38.96 47.05
N SER A 6 34.44 37.78 46.80
CA SER A 6 33.69 36.52 46.87
C SER A 6 33.92 35.88 48.23
N GLU A 7 32.85 35.67 48.99
CA GLU A 7 32.91 34.91 50.24
C GLU A 7 32.41 33.49 50.01
N ARG A 8 33.06 32.52 50.67
CA ARG A 8 32.70 31.10 50.58
C ARG A 8 32.34 30.59 51.97
N HIS A 9 31.08 30.18 52.14
CA HIS A 9 30.60 29.51 53.35
C HIS A 9 30.51 28.00 53.11
N ILE A 10 31.04 27.21 54.03
CA ILE A 10 31.02 25.74 53.99
C ILE A 10 30.56 25.24 55.36
N HIS A 11 29.81 24.14 55.38
CA HIS A 11 29.44 23.47 56.61
C HIS A 11 30.68 22.96 57.35
N HIS A 12 30.81 23.37 58.61
CA HIS A 12 31.86 22.94 59.52
C HIS A 12 31.23 22.34 60.78
N PRO A 13 31.34 21.01 61.01
CA PRO A 13 30.75 20.36 62.18
C PRO A 13 31.19 20.93 63.53
N GLU A 14 32.40 21.47 63.60
CA GLU A 14 32.99 22.05 64.83
C GLU A 14 32.64 23.53 65.02
N TRP A 15 32.06 24.18 64.01
CA TRP A 15 31.64 25.58 64.08
C TRP A 15 30.12 25.69 63.93
N PRO A 16 29.36 25.77 65.04
CA PRO A 16 27.90 25.84 65.01
C PRO A 16 27.34 27.05 64.27
N GLY A 17 28.16 28.09 64.07
CA GLY A 17 27.79 29.27 63.29
C GLY A 17 28.00 29.14 61.79
N SER A 18 28.57 28.03 61.29
CA SER A 18 28.64 27.72 59.86
C SER A 18 27.30 27.25 59.32
N ILE A 19 27.09 27.32 58.01
CA ILE A 19 25.88 26.78 57.37
C ILE A 19 25.64 25.32 57.76
N SER A 20 24.38 24.95 58.00
CA SER A 20 24.03 23.61 58.51
C SER A 20 24.27 22.45 57.53
N SER A 21 24.35 22.71 56.23
CA SER A 21 24.58 21.72 55.17
C SER A 21 25.12 22.39 53.91
N ASN A 22 25.91 21.66 53.13
CA ASN A 22 26.46 22.12 51.84
C ASN A 22 25.50 21.89 50.67
N ASN A 23 24.41 21.14 50.87
CA ASN A 23 23.45 20.81 49.82
C ASN A 23 22.34 21.87 49.79
N ILE A 24 22.56 22.95 49.04
CA ILE A 24 21.62 24.07 48.94
C ILE A 24 20.54 23.75 47.92
N LEU A 25 19.28 24.01 48.26
CA LEU A 25 18.12 23.76 47.40
C LEU A 25 17.35 25.02 47.03
N SER A 26 17.36 26.03 47.92
CA SER A 26 16.66 27.29 47.70
C SER A 26 17.37 28.45 48.39
N LEU A 27 17.23 29.62 47.79
CA LEU A 27 17.77 30.88 48.27
C LEU A 27 16.71 31.97 48.12
N LEU A 28 16.57 32.79 49.15
CA LEU A 28 15.71 33.96 49.12
C LEU A 28 16.37 35.09 49.92
N GLU A 29 16.65 36.21 49.27
CA GLU A 29 16.95 37.46 49.94
C GLU A 29 15.62 38.17 50.21
N ASP A 30 15.35 38.48 51.48
CA ASP A 30 14.14 39.18 51.86
C ASP A 30 14.29 40.71 51.82
N GLU A 31 13.18 41.41 51.97
CA GLU A 31 13.15 42.89 51.98
C GLU A 31 13.95 43.55 53.12
N ARG A 32 14.33 42.81 54.16
CA ARG A 32 15.17 43.29 55.28
C ARG A 32 16.66 43.04 55.02
N GLY A 33 17.00 42.39 53.91
CA GLY A 33 18.36 41.99 53.57
C GLY A 33 18.77 40.63 54.16
N ASP A 34 17.90 39.94 54.91
CA ASP A 34 18.25 38.62 55.43
C ASP A 34 18.31 37.63 54.26
N LEU A 35 19.39 36.84 54.19
CA LEU A 35 19.49 35.73 53.23
C LEU A 35 19.00 34.44 53.89
N TRP A 36 17.92 33.90 53.35
CA TRP A 36 17.32 32.63 53.74
C TRP A 36 17.80 31.52 52.81
N ILE A 37 18.27 30.42 53.40
CA ILE A 37 18.90 29.32 52.69
C ILE A 37 18.27 28.01 53.11
N GLY A 38 17.60 27.36 52.16
CA GLY A 38 17.03 26.04 52.32
C GLY A 38 18.03 24.97 51.94
N THR A 39 18.15 23.94 52.77
CA THR A 39 19.13 22.86 52.57
C THR A 39 18.46 21.49 52.52
N TRP A 40 19.15 20.54 51.89
CA TRP A 40 18.81 19.13 51.99
C TRP A 40 19.31 18.57 53.34
N GLY A 41 18.41 18.39 54.31
CA GLY A 41 18.66 17.71 55.57
C GLY A 41 19.34 18.55 56.66
N GLY A 42 19.63 19.83 56.41
CA GLY A 42 20.16 20.77 57.41
C GLY A 42 19.12 21.74 57.98
N GLY A 43 17.91 21.76 57.41
CA GLY A 43 16.85 22.70 57.75
C GLY A 43 17.00 24.04 57.04
N LEU A 44 16.34 25.06 57.61
CA LEU A 44 16.36 26.43 57.15
C LEU A 44 17.49 27.21 57.83
N ASN A 45 18.24 27.98 57.07
CA ASN A 45 19.32 28.83 57.58
C ASN A 45 18.98 30.28 57.28
N ARG A 46 19.32 31.18 58.21
CA ARG A 46 19.26 32.63 58.00
C ARG A 46 20.63 33.24 58.21
N LEU A 47 21.09 34.01 57.23
CA LEU A 47 22.30 34.82 57.29
C LEU A 47 21.90 36.30 57.32
N HIS A 48 22.46 37.03 58.29
CA HIS A 48 22.37 38.49 58.37
C HIS A 48 23.61 39.10 57.72
N PRO A 49 23.49 39.86 56.60
CA PRO A 49 24.66 40.37 55.87
C PRO A 49 25.47 41.41 56.64
N GLU A 50 24.86 42.13 57.59
CA GLU A 50 25.47 43.27 58.32
C GLU A 50 25.92 42.93 59.75
N ALA A 51 26.07 41.64 60.10
CA ALA A 51 26.64 41.30 61.39
C ALA A 51 28.15 41.60 61.41
N GLU A 52 28.53 42.84 61.73
CA GLU A 52 29.87 43.28 62.15
C GLU A 52 30.29 42.58 63.48
N GLN A 53 30.11 41.27 63.59
CA GLN A 53 30.56 40.50 64.73
C GLN A 53 31.99 40.03 64.46
N PRO A 54 32.97 40.36 65.32
CA PRO A 54 34.34 39.89 65.16
C PRO A 54 34.36 38.36 65.39
N GLY A 55 34.35 37.58 64.31
CA GLY A 55 34.30 36.11 64.36
C GLY A 55 33.80 35.36 63.12
N GLY A 56 33.32 36.04 62.08
CA GLY A 56 32.81 35.42 60.84
C GLY A 56 31.28 35.34 60.76
N ALA A 57 30.74 35.05 59.58
CA ALA A 57 29.30 34.93 59.34
C ALA A 57 28.66 33.88 60.27
N ILE A 58 27.63 34.28 61.04
CA ILE A 58 26.90 33.39 61.95
C ILE A 58 25.53 33.08 61.33
N PHE A 59 25.33 31.82 60.94
CA PHE A 59 24.04 31.33 60.47
C PHE A 59 23.12 30.99 61.67
N THR A 60 21.87 31.46 61.61
CA THR A 60 20.80 30.96 62.50
C THR A 60 20.16 29.73 61.86
N HIS A 61 20.06 28.62 62.59
CA HIS A 61 19.49 27.37 62.08
C HIS A 61 18.10 27.10 62.67
N PHE A 62 17.17 26.69 61.80
CA PHE A 62 15.87 26.16 62.19
C PHE A 62 15.81 24.71 61.70
N ARG A 63 15.89 23.77 62.64
CA ARG A 63 15.85 22.33 62.38
C ARG A 63 14.57 21.72 62.90
N HIS A 64 14.05 20.74 62.19
CA HIS A 64 12.83 20.04 62.52
C HIS A 64 12.89 19.39 63.89
N ASP A 65 11.97 19.78 64.77
CA ASP A 65 11.66 19.08 66.00
C ASP A 65 10.14 18.86 66.07
N PRO A 66 9.65 17.61 66.01
CA PRO A 66 8.22 17.32 66.04
C PRO A 66 7.52 17.76 67.33
N GLN A 67 8.26 18.11 68.40
CA GLN A 67 7.72 18.61 69.66
C GLN A 67 7.70 20.14 69.75
N ASP A 68 8.39 20.85 68.84
CA ASP A 68 8.53 22.31 68.88
C ASP A 68 7.84 22.97 67.67
N PRO A 69 6.70 23.67 67.88
CA PRO A 69 6.00 24.41 66.82
C PRO A 69 6.77 25.64 66.30
N ALA A 70 7.93 25.97 66.89
CA ALA A 70 8.85 26.98 66.39
C ALA A 70 9.86 26.42 65.36
N THR A 71 9.68 25.18 64.90
CA THR A 71 10.57 24.52 63.92
C THR A 71 9.85 24.18 62.61
N PRO A 72 10.56 24.02 61.49
CA PRO A 72 9.96 23.58 60.24
C PRO A 72 9.44 22.13 60.32
N GLY A 73 8.49 21.78 59.47
CA GLY A 73 7.90 20.44 59.38
C GLY A 73 8.87 19.38 58.84
N SER A 74 10.00 19.80 58.24
CA SER A 74 11.09 18.93 57.79
C SER A 74 12.42 19.70 57.70
N ASP A 75 13.53 18.95 57.71
CA ASP A 75 14.87 19.47 57.47
C ASP A 75 15.23 19.58 55.97
N VAL A 76 14.35 19.11 55.07
CA VAL A 76 14.52 19.24 53.62
C VAL A 76 13.72 20.44 53.13
N ILE A 77 14.41 21.58 52.97
CA ILE A 77 13.79 22.85 52.59
C ILE A 77 13.98 23.08 51.08
N GLN A 78 12.97 22.74 50.29
CA GLN A 78 13.03 22.76 48.84
C GLN A 78 12.79 24.15 48.26
N ALA A 79 11.80 24.88 48.78
CA ALA A 79 11.36 26.18 48.28
C ALA A 79 11.20 27.19 49.41
N ILE A 80 11.52 28.46 49.15
CA ILE A 80 11.27 29.57 50.07
C ILE A 80 10.69 30.72 49.26
N TYR A 81 9.56 31.28 49.72
CA TYR A 81 8.88 32.37 49.06
C TYR A 81 8.42 33.42 50.08
N GLN A 82 8.70 34.69 49.83
CA GLN A 82 8.29 35.77 50.73
C GLN A 82 6.79 36.07 50.57
N ALA A 83 6.04 36.07 51.67
CA ALA A 83 4.65 36.52 51.64
C ALA A 83 4.58 38.05 51.48
N PRO A 84 3.56 38.61 50.80
CA PRO A 84 3.40 40.06 50.71
C PRO A 84 3.18 40.69 52.09
N VAL A 85 3.84 41.82 52.37
CA VAL A 85 3.63 42.59 53.59
C VAL A 85 2.16 43.01 53.69
N THR A 86 1.50 42.63 54.78
CA THR A 86 0.18 43.15 55.18
C THR A 86 0.36 44.22 56.24
N SER A 87 -0.41 45.30 56.14
CA SER A 87 -0.29 46.49 56.98
C SER A 87 -0.14 46.15 58.48
N GLY A 88 1.06 46.40 59.03
CA GLY A 88 1.36 46.30 60.47
C GLY A 88 2.12 45.05 60.92
N ALA A 89 2.35 44.06 60.06
CA ALA A 89 3.14 42.86 60.36
C ALA A 89 4.27 42.67 59.34
N GLY A 90 5.39 42.08 59.76
CA GLY A 90 6.45 41.65 58.86
C GLY A 90 5.97 40.61 57.85
N ALA A 91 6.50 40.66 56.63
CA ALA A 91 6.27 39.61 55.63
C ALA A 91 6.76 38.25 56.14
N GLY A 92 5.85 37.30 56.37
CA GLY A 92 6.18 35.91 56.68
C GLY A 92 6.81 35.17 55.49
N LEU A 93 7.23 33.93 55.72
CA LEU A 93 7.82 33.09 54.67
C LEU A 93 6.96 31.85 54.43
N TRP A 94 6.65 31.58 53.17
CA TRP A 94 6.14 30.28 52.74
C TRP A 94 7.33 29.37 52.43
N ILE A 95 7.32 28.19 53.01
CA ILE A 95 8.42 27.24 52.96
C ILE A 95 7.88 25.91 52.44
N GLY A 96 8.41 25.45 51.32
CA GLY A 96 8.08 24.16 50.73
C GLY A 96 9.05 23.10 51.23
N THR A 97 8.52 22.02 51.77
CA THR A 97 9.31 20.89 52.26
C THR A 97 8.95 19.59 51.54
N ASP A 98 9.64 18.50 51.86
CA ASP A 98 9.24 17.15 51.45
C ASP A 98 8.09 16.55 52.31
N ARG A 99 7.63 17.28 53.34
CA ARG A 99 6.56 16.86 54.26
C ARG A 99 5.36 17.79 54.30
N GLY A 100 5.33 18.80 53.44
CA GLY A 100 4.21 19.75 53.34
C GLY A 100 4.68 21.18 53.13
N LEU A 101 3.72 22.09 53.25
CA LEU A 101 3.93 23.52 53.17
C LEU A 101 3.93 24.10 54.58
N ASP A 102 4.93 24.92 54.89
CA ASP A 102 4.97 25.67 56.13
C ASP A 102 4.79 27.17 55.86
N TYR A 103 4.15 27.87 56.79
CA TYR A 103 4.17 29.33 56.89
C TYR A 103 4.90 29.75 58.16
N PHE A 104 6.03 30.43 58.00
CA PHE A 104 6.80 30.99 59.10
C PHE A 104 6.35 32.43 59.38
N ASP A 105 5.66 32.59 60.50
CA ASP A 105 5.36 33.89 61.08
C ASP A 105 6.62 34.41 61.79
N ARG A 106 7.28 35.36 61.13
CA ARG A 106 8.53 35.96 61.60
C ARG A 106 8.36 36.80 62.85
N ASP A 107 7.21 37.43 63.03
CA ASP A 107 6.98 38.34 64.16
C ASP A 107 6.70 37.53 65.43
N ARG A 108 6.04 36.38 65.29
CA ARG A 108 5.74 35.46 66.40
C ARG A 108 6.77 34.34 66.58
N GLY A 109 7.66 34.15 65.61
CA GLY A 109 8.66 33.07 65.61
C GLY A 109 8.04 31.68 65.59
N ARG A 110 6.94 31.48 64.83
CA ARG A 110 6.18 30.23 64.81
C ARG A 110 5.96 29.72 63.39
N PHE A 111 5.91 28.40 63.26
CA PHE A 111 5.59 27.72 62.01
C PHE A 111 4.16 27.21 62.04
N HIS A 112 3.48 27.36 60.90
CA HIS A 112 2.16 26.80 60.65
C HIS A 112 2.28 25.75 59.55
N HIS A 113 2.01 24.49 59.90
CA HIS A 113 2.18 23.35 59.00
C HIS A 113 0.88 23.02 58.26
N PHE A 114 0.97 22.89 56.94
CA PHE A 114 -0.10 22.41 56.07
C PHE A 114 0.36 21.10 55.42
N THR A 115 -0.42 20.04 55.63
CA THR A 115 -0.11 18.68 55.14
C THR A 115 -1.29 18.11 54.37
N HIS A 116 -1.03 17.04 53.62
CA HIS A 116 -2.04 16.25 52.94
C HIS A 116 -2.80 15.37 53.93
N ASP A 117 -4.12 15.53 53.96
CA ASP A 117 -5.07 14.63 54.59
C ASP A 117 -5.93 13.97 53.50
N PRO A 118 -5.85 12.63 53.32
CA PRO A 118 -6.69 11.90 52.37
C PRO A 118 -8.20 12.03 52.64
N GLY A 119 -8.59 12.32 53.89
CA GLY A 119 -9.98 12.48 54.31
C GLY A 119 -10.55 13.88 54.09
N ASP A 120 -9.70 14.89 53.87
CA ASP A 120 -10.11 16.27 53.64
C ASP A 120 -9.74 16.71 52.20
N PRO A 121 -10.70 16.84 51.27
CA PRO A 121 -10.42 17.33 49.92
C PRO A 121 -9.92 18.78 49.88
N ALA A 122 -10.06 19.54 50.97
CA ALA A 122 -9.58 20.91 51.10
C ALA A 122 -8.17 21.03 51.70
N SER A 123 -7.48 19.94 52.04
CA SER A 123 -6.05 19.97 52.40
C SER A 123 -5.16 20.02 51.15
N LEU A 124 -3.83 20.02 51.29
CA LEU A 124 -2.90 19.84 50.16
C LEU A 124 -3.15 18.53 49.42
N SER A 125 -2.85 18.48 48.12
CA SER A 125 -2.96 17.27 47.27
C SER A 125 -1.84 16.25 47.49
N ASP A 126 -0.65 16.70 47.92
CA ASP A 126 0.50 15.89 48.32
C ASP A 126 1.44 16.73 49.19
N ASN A 127 2.35 16.08 49.91
CA ASN A 127 3.28 16.73 50.83
C ASN A 127 4.59 17.19 50.17
N THR A 128 4.94 16.68 48.99
CA THR A 128 6.24 16.92 48.38
C THR A 128 6.18 18.16 47.51
N ILE A 129 6.79 19.26 47.97
CA ILE A 129 6.87 20.53 47.24
C ILE A 129 8.29 20.70 46.68
N GLN A 130 8.41 20.99 45.38
CA GLN A 130 9.71 21.20 44.71
C GLN A 130 10.14 22.68 44.74
N SER A 131 11.41 22.95 44.40
CA SER A 131 12.04 24.27 44.60
C SER A 131 11.35 25.46 43.93
N ASN A 132 10.71 25.25 42.76
CA ASN A 132 9.94 26.27 42.06
C ASN A 132 8.42 26.06 42.19
N GLY A 133 8.01 25.35 43.24
CA GLY A 133 6.63 24.91 43.47
C GLY A 133 5.78 25.91 44.27
N ILE A 134 6.30 27.08 44.66
CA ILE A 134 5.52 28.09 45.41
C ILE A 134 5.52 29.40 44.64
N LEU A 135 4.33 29.97 44.46
CA LEU A 135 4.14 31.27 43.82
C LEU A 135 2.94 31.98 44.44
N ILE A 136 3.07 33.28 44.69
CA ILE A 136 1.91 34.13 45.01
C ILE A 136 1.64 35.01 43.80
N ASP A 137 0.40 34.94 43.30
CA ASP A 137 -0.01 35.72 42.15
C ASP A 137 -0.44 37.15 42.52
N ARG A 138 -0.63 38.00 41.50
CA ARG A 138 -1.04 39.40 41.68
C ARG A 138 -2.41 39.60 42.33
N ARG A 139 -3.23 38.56 42.41
CA ARG A 139 -4.56 38.57 43.07
C ARG A 139 -4.49 37.96 44.47
N ARG A 140 -3.29 37.83 45.02
CA ARG A 140 -3.02 37.27 46.35
C ARG A 140 -3.53 35.83 46.48
N GLN A 141 -3.47 35.05 45.41
CA GLN A 141 -3.64 33.59 45.51
C GLN A 141 -2.28 32.95 45.65
N LEU A 142 -2.16 32.08 46.64
CA LEU A 142 -1.01 31.20 46.81
C LEU A 142 -1.22 29.96 45.95
N TRP A 143 -0.24 29.67 45.09
CA TRP A 143 -0.16 28.48 44.27
C TRP A 143 0.95 27.58 44.78
N VAL A 144 0.62 26.31 44.98
CA VAL A 144 1.53 25.30 45.51
C VAL A 144 1.50 24.07 44.62
N GLY A 145 2.56 23.89 43.83
CA GLY A 145 2.84 22.69 43.07
C GLY A 145 3.37 21.59 43.97
N THR A 146 2.78 20.41 43.87
CA THR A 146 3.17 19.22 44.62
C THR A 146 3.46 18.06 43.66
N TRP A 147 3.98 16.95 44.17
CA TRP A 147 4.19 15.75 43.37
C TRP A 147 2.88 15.11 42.87
N ASN A 148 1.74 15.42 43.51
CA ASN A 148 0.44 14.91 43.10
C ASN A 148 -0.62 16.00 42.88
N GLY A 149 -0.25 17.10 42.22
CA GLY A 149 -1.20 18.13 41.78
C GLY A 149 -0.77 19.56 42.08
N LEU A 150 -1.60 20.49 41.60
CA LEU A 150 -1.48 21.92 41.88
C LEU A 150 -2.55 22.35 42.89
N ASN A 151 -2.17 23.15 43.87
CA ASN A 151 -3.06 23.64 44.92
C ASN A 151 -3.17 25.16 44.83
N ARG A 152 -4.36 25.71 45.04
CA ARG A 152 -4.61 27.15 45.16
C ARG A 152 -5.24 27.47 46.51
N LEU A 153 -4.71 28.48 47.19
CA LEU A 153 -5.27 29.06 48.41
C LEU A 153 -5.48 30.56 48.22
N ASP A 154 -6.65 31.06 48.57
CA ASP A 154 -6.96 32.48 48.54
C ASP A 154 -6.46 33.17 49.83
N LEU A 155 -5.45 34.03 49.71
CA LEU A 155 -4.90 34.76 50.85
C LEU A 155 -5.73 36.01 51.21
N SER A 156 -6.74 36.37 50.42
CA SER A 156 -7.62 37.52 50.72
C SER A 156 -8.68 37.19 51.76
N THR A 157 -9.11 35.93 51.81
CA THR A 157 -10.11 35.40 52.76
C THR A 157 -9.46 34.72 53.97
N ALA A 158 -8.17 34.35 53.87
CA ALA A 158 -7.37 33.84 54.98
C ALA A 158 -6.94 34.98 55.92
N GLY A 159 -7.89 35.50 56.70
CA GLY A 159 -7.61 36.39 57.82
C GLY A 159 -6.75 35.67 58.87
N ASP A 160 -5.52 36.17 59.06
CA ASP A 160 -4.56 35.80 60.11
C ASP A 160 -4.43 34.27 60.31
N PHE A 161 -3.48 33.62 59.63
CA PHE A 161 -3.12 32.20 59.85
C PHE A 161 -2.76 31.91 61.32
N ALA A 162 -2.43 32.95 62.10
CA ALA A 162 -2.24 32.88 63.54
C ALA A 162 -3.53 32.62 64.35
N SER A 163 -4.73 32.79 63.76
CA SER A 163 -6.02 32.65 64.43
C SER A 163 -6.65 31.25 64.34
N GLY A 164 -5.99 30.29 63.69
CA GLY A 164 -6.50 28.91 63.58
C GLY A 164 -7.60 28.72 62.52
N SER A 165 -7.80 29.68 61.62
CA SER A 165 -8.63 29.50 60.43
C SER A 165 -8.03 28.39 59.55
N GLN A 166 -8.74 27.29 59.34
CA GLN A 166 -8.30 26.20 58.45
C GLN A 166 -8.21 26.71 57.01
N ALA A 167 -7.00 26.71 56.45
CA ALA A 167 -6.77 27.02 55.04
C ALA A 167 -7.50 25.98 54.16
N LYS A 168 -8.28 26.46 53.19
CA LYS A 168 -9.00 25.59 52.24
C LYS A 168 -8.33 25.66 50.87
N PHE A 169 -7.61 24.61 50.52
CA PHE A 169 -6.97 24.45 49.23
C PHE A 169 -7.94 23.94 48.18
N ILE A 170 -7.86 24.52 46.98
CA ILE A 170 -8.51 24.01 45.78
C ILE A 170 -7.47 23.25 44.97
N ARG A 171 -7.73 21.98 44.66
CA ARG A 171 -6.81 21.09 43.95
C ARG A 171 -7.12 21.05 42.46
N TYR A 172 -6.09 21.08 41.64
CA TYR A 172 -6.13 20.77 40.22
C TYR A 172 -5.27 19.53 40.00
N LEU A 173 -5.91 18.48 39.47
CA LEU A 173 -5.29 17.17 39.22
C LEU A 173 -5.37 16.86 37.73
N HIS A 174 -4.51 15.96 37.28
CA HIS A 174 -4.57 15.32 35.99
C HIS A 174 -5.75 14.36 35.93
N ASP A 175 -6.56 14.51 34.88
CA ASP A 175 -7.66 13.62 34.53
C ASP A 175 -7.57 13.27 33.04
N PRO A 176 -7.18 12.02 32.69
CA PRO A 176 -7.08 11.58 31.29
C PRO A 176 -8.37 11.73 30.48
N ALA A 177 -9.53 11.74 31.14
CA ALA A 177 -10.83 11.90 30.48
C ALA A 177 -11.18 13.38 30.21
N ASN A 178 -10.47 14.32 30.85
CA ASN A 178 -10.74 15.74 30.77
C ASN A 178 -9.53 16.50 30.18
N PRO A 179 -9.60 16.94 28.91
CA PRO A 179 -8.50 17.69 28.28
C PRO A 179 -8.26 19.07 28.91
N ASN A 180 -9.17 19.55 29.77
CA ASN A 180 -9.04 20.80 30.53
C ASN A 180 -8.45 20.58 31.94
N SER A 181 -7.81 19.44 32.18
CA SER A 181 -7.07 19.11 33.40
C SER A 181 -5.56 19.32 33.21
N LEU A 182 -4.77 19.17 34.29
CA LEU A 182 -3.31 19.19 34.16
C LEU A 182 -2.83 18.05 33.25
N SER A 183 -1.76 18.25 32.49
CA SER A 183 -1.18 17.15 31.70
C SER A 183 -0.45 16.10 32.52
N ASP A 184 0.07 16.48 33.70
CA ASP A 184 0.70 15.58 34.67
C ASP A 184 0.53 16.17 36.09
N ASN A 185 0.41 15.31 37.09
CA ASN A 185 0.26 15.71 38.49
C ASN A 185 1.55 16.24 39.12
N ARG A 186 2.72 15.86 38.61
CA ARG A 186 4.02 16.22 39.20
C ARG A 186 4.39 17.64 38.80
N VAL A 187 3.94 18.61 39.58
CA VAL A 187 4.16 20.02 39.32
C VAL A 187 5.47 20.47 39.96
N ILE A 188 6.40 20.98 39.14
CA ILE A 188 7.77 21.28 39.57
C ILE A 188 8.21 22.72 39.31
N ALA A 189 7.49 23.47 38.48
CA ALA A 189 7.77 24.87 38.20
C ALA A 189 6.49 25.68 38.03
N LEU A 190 6.46 26.88 38.61
CA LEU A 190 5.36 27.83 38.50
C LEU A 190 5.88 29.19 38.02
N PHE A 191 5.13 29.85 37.15
CA PHE A 191 5.44 31.20 36.68
C PHE A 191 4.16 31.97 36.35
N GLU A 192 3.93 33.11 37.01
CA GLU A 192 2.85 34.02 36.63
C GLU A 192 3.34 34.94 35.51
N ASP A 193 2.51 35.08 34.48
CA ASP A 193 2.76 36.02 33.39
C ASP A 193 2.59 37.47 33.83
N PRO A 194 3.66 38.27 33.95
CA PRO A 194 3.54 39.64 34.42
C PRO A 194 3.01 40.61 33.37
N ASP A 195 3.00 40.25 32.08
CA ASP A 195 2.64 41.17 31.00
C ASP A 195 1.20 40.97 30.53
N SER A 196 0.57 39.89 30.96
CA SER A 196 -0.77 39.53 30.51
C SER A 196 -1.84 40.39 31.19
N THR A 197 -2.79 40.91 30.40
CA THR A 197 -4.00 41.59 30.89
C THR A 197 -4.98 40.64 31.59
N ARG A 198 -4.87 39.33 31.30
CA ARG A 198 -5.58 38.26 31.99
C ARG A 198 -4.63 37.50 32.89
N GLN A 199 -5.12 36.97 34.00
CA GLN A 199 -4.29 36.17 34.88
C GLN A 199 -3.96 34.81 34.23
N ILE A 200 -2.71 34.66 33.80
CA ILE A 200 -2.18 33.43 33.20
C ILE A 200 -1.08 32.89 34.11
N LEU A 201 -1.27 31.66 34.56
CA LEU A 201 -0.27 30.88 35.28
C LEU A 201 0.30 29.83 34.33
N TRP A 202 1.63 29.78 34.24
CA TRP A 202 2.37 28.76 33.54
C TRP A 202 2.88 27.74 34.55
N VAL A 203 2.66 26.46 34.24
CA VAL A 203 2.92 25.34 35.15
C VAL A 203 3.74 24.30 34.40
N GLY A 204 4.99 24.12 34.84
CA GLY A 204 5.91 23.11 34.34
C GLY A 204 5.75 21.81 35.13
N THR A 205 5.72 20.69 34.42
CA THR A 205 5.54 19.36 35.01
C THR A 205 6.73 18.45 34.79
N HIS A 206 6.83 17.38 35.58
CA HIS A 206 7.86 16.35 35.46
C HIS A 206 7.46 15.23 34.48
N GLY A 207 6.96 15.59 33.28
CA GLY A 207 6.65 14.61 32.23
C GLY A 207 5.37 14.84 31.44
N GLY A 208 4.64 15.93 31.66
CA GLY A 208 3.49 16.34 30.84
C GLY A 208 3.73 17.65 30.08
N GLY A 209 4.95 18.17 30.06
CA GLY A 209 5.33 19.41 29.42
C GLY A 209 4.84 20.66 30.15
N LEU A 210 4.49 21.69 29.36
CA LEU A 210 4.10 23.02 29.82
C LEU A 210 2.58 23.18 29.83
N ASN A 211 2.01 23.54 30.97
CA ASN A 211 0.60 23.83 31.13
C ASN A 211 0.37 25.33 31.23
N ARG A 212 -0.65 25.83 30.53
CA ARG A 212 -1.13 27.21 30.60
C ARG A 212 -2.50 27.22 31.26
N LEU A 213 -2.58 27.81 32.44
CA LEU A 213 -3.80 27.99 33.21
C LEU A 213 -4.30 29.42 33.05
N LEU A 214 -5.49 29.58 32.49
CA LEU A 214 -6.20 30.85 32.41
C LEU A 214 -7.31 30.87 33.47
N LEU A 215 -7.22 31.82 34.40
CA LEU A 215 -8.28 32.04 35.39
C LEU A 215 -9.40 32.87 34.76
N ILE A 216 -10.64 32.37 34.84
CA ILE A 216 -11.83 33.05 34.29
C ILE A 216 -12.44 33.92 35.40
N ASP A 217 -12.59 35.22 35.13
CA ASP A 217 -13.19 36.16 36.07
C ASP A 217 -14.70 35.94 36.22
N GLY A 218 -15.20 35.99 37.46
CA GLY A 218 -16.64 36.06 37.77
C GLY A 218 -17.35 34.72 38.06
N THR A 219 -16.66 33.59 37.93
CA THR A 219 -17.13 32.28 38.41
C THR A 219 -16.13 31.72 39.41
N SER A 220 -16.64 31.05 40.44
CA SER A 220 -15.88 30.49 41.55
C SER A 220 -14.85 29.46 41.08
N GLY A 221 -13.66 29.93 40.70
CA GLY A 221 -12.48 29.09 40.56
C GLY A 221 -12.35 28.25 39.30
N GLU A 222 -13.17 28.46 38.26
CA GLU A 222 -12.99 27.76 36.99
C GLU A 222 -11.70 28.20 36.28
N VAL A 223 -10.89 27.21 35.90
CA VAL A 223 -9.66 27.41 35.14
C VAL A 223 -9.78 26.75 33.78
N LYS A 224 -9.25 27.40 32.75
CA LYS A 224 -9.03 26.78 31.46
C LYS A 224 -7.56 26.39 31.33
N ILE A 225 -7.30 25.10 31.18
CA ILE A 225 -5.97 24.51 31.05
C ILE A 225 -5.73 24.12 29.59
N THR A 226 -4.59 24.54 29.06
CA THR A 226 -4.08 24.08 27.76
C THR A 226 -2.65 23.64 27.94
N HIS A 227 -2.29 22.44 27.48
CA HIS A 227 -0.95 21.89 27.60
C HIS A 227 -0.20 21.94 26.27
N TYR A 228 1.13 21.92 26.36
CA TYR A 228 2.08 21.81 25.27
C TYR A 228 3.10 20.74 25.63
N SER A 229 3.40 19.85 24.69
CA SER A 229 4.25 18.67 24.84
C SER A 229 5.30 18.59 23.72
N GLU A 230 6.10 17.51 23.70
CA GLU A 230 6.99 17.18 22.59
C GLU A 230 6.27 17.16 21.23
N ASN A 231 5.00 16.73 21.20
CA ASN A 231 4.18 16.75 19.99
C ASN A 231 3.90 18.16 19.45
N ASP A 232 3.97 19.17 20.32
CA ASP A 232 3.76 20.58 19.99
C ASP A 232 5.08 21.31 19.68
N GLY A 233 6.22 20.63 19.82
CA GLY A 233 7.55 21.15 19.49
C GLY A 233 8.46 21.39 20.69
N LEU A 234 8.08 21.01 21.92
CA LEU A 234 9.03 20.97 23.03
C LEU A 234 10.14 19.93 22.78
N PRO A 235 11.36 20.14 23.32
CA PRO A 235 12.43 19.16 23.21
C PRO A 235 12.31 18.00 24.21
N ASP A 236 11.52 18.18 25.28
CA ASP A 236 11.33 17.24 26.38
C ASP A 236 10.07 17.65 27.16
N ASP A 237 9.35 16.67 27.72
CA ASP A 237 8.16 16.91 28.53
C ASP A 237 8.46 17.23 30.01
N VAL A 238 9.73 17.31 30.42
CA VAL A 238 10.13 17.75 31.76
C VAL A 238 10.55 19.22 31.74
N ILE A 239 9.86 20.06 32.51
CA ILE A 239 10.10 21.51 32.57
C ILE A 239 10.56 21.93 33.96
N TYR A 240 11.86 22.11 34.15
CA TYR A 240 12.49 22.39 35.46
C TYR A 240 12.34 23.85 35.92
N GLY A 241 12.34 24.80 34.97
CA GLY A 241 12.28 26.23 35.24
C GLY A 241 11.57 26.96 34.11
N ILE A 242 10.85 28.03 34.48
CA ILE A 242 10.11 28.88 33.55
C ILE A 242 10.46 30.33 33.88
N LEU A 243 10.99 31.07 32.91
CA LEU A 243 11.34 32.48 33.05
C LEU A 243 10.78 33.28 31.88
N GLY A 244 10.23 34.46 32.15
CA GLY A 244 9.78 35.39 31.11
C GLY A 244 10.85 36.40 30.72
N ASP A 245 10.95 36.70 29.42
CA ASP A 245 11.77 37.81 28.90
C ASP A 245 10.95 39.10 28.65
N GLU A 246 11.64 40.21 28.36
CA GLU A 246 11.03 41.53 28.12
C GLU A 246 10.26 41.62 26.79
N THR A 247 10.52 40.71 25.86
CA THR A 247 9.85 40.64 24.56
C THR A 247 8.59 39.76 24.60
N GLY A 248 8.33 39.19 25.76
CA GLY A 248 7.18 38.36 26.04
C GLY A 248 7.27 36.93 25.55
N ASN A 249 8.47 36.34 25.52
CA ASN A 249 8.64 34.89 25.40
C ASN A 249 8.87 34.25 26.77
N LEU A 250 8.65 32.94 26.84
CA LEU A 250 9.06 32.13 27.98
C LEU A 250 10.31 31.34 27.60
N TRP A 251 11.19 31.18 28.57
CA TRP A 251 12.38 30.37 28.51
C TRP A 251 12.21 29.20 29.48
N LEU A 252 12.35 27.99 28.93
CA LEU A 252 12.04 26.74 29.59
C LEU A 252 13.31 25.88 29.65
N SER A 253 13.69 25.40 30.83
CA SER A 253 14.80 24.45 30.97
C SER A 253 14.30 23.01 31.10
N SER A 254 14.99 22.07 30.46
CA SER A 254 14.56 20.66 30.34
C SER A 254 15.72 19.66 30.46
N ASN A 255 15.49 18.37 30.18
CA ASN A 255 16.59 17.39 30.07
C ASN A 255 17.33 17.45 28.73
N TYR A 256 16.76 18.09 27.71
CA TYR A 256 17.29 18.14 26.34
C TYR A 256 17.49 19.59 25.87
N GLY A 257 18.00 20.44 26.76
CA GLY A 257 18.36 21.82 26.46
C GLY A 257 17.35 22.84 26.98
N ILE A 258 17.39 24.02 26.36
CA ILE A 258 16.56 25.19 26.68
C ILE A 258 15.60 25.42 25.52
N SER A 259 14.34 25.70 25.82
CA SER A 259 13.33 26.05 24.82
C SER A 259 12.80 27.47 25.01
N LYS A 260 12.79 28.24 23.94
CA LYS A 260 12.12 29.54 23.86
C LYS A 260 10.71 29.33 23.31
N PHE A 261 9.71 29.65 24.11
CA PHE A 261 8.31 29.60 23.72
C PHE A 261 7.78 30.99 23.43
N ASN A 262 7.45 31.25 22.17
CA ASN A 262 6.79 32.48 21.76
C ASN A 262 5.29 32.40 22.09
N ARG A 263 4.84 33.22 23.04
CA ARG A 263 3.45 33.20 23.52
C ARG A 263 2.43 33.65 22.47
N ALA A 264 2.84 34.50 21.51
CA ALA A 264 1.95 35.05 20.49
C ALA A 264 1.72 34.05 19.34
N THR A 265 2.78 33.43 18.84
CA THR A 265 2.71 32.43 17.74
C THR A 265 2.48 31.02 18.25
N ARG A 266 2.70 30.76 19.55
CA ARG A 266 2.67 29.42 20.18
C ARG A 266 3.66 28.45 19.54
N THR A 267 4.85 28.93 19.24
CA THR A 267 5.91 28.15 18.61
C THR A 267 7.12 28.04 19.54
N PHE A 268 7.80 26.92 19.47
CA PHE A 268 9.03 26.64 20.21
C PHE A 268 10.26 26.83 19.33
N SER A 269 11.33 27.37 19.91
CA SER A 269 12.68 27.38 19.35
C SER A 269 13.59 26.71 20.36
N ASN A 270 14.21 25.59 19.98
CA ASN A 270 14.93 24.70 20.90
C ASN A 270 16.44 24.81 20.70
N TYR A 271 17.13 25.04 21.81
CA TYR A 271 18.58 25.20 21.89
C TYR A 271 19.17 24.01 22.65
N ASP A 272 20.18 23.38 22.08
CA ASP A 272 20.93 22.23 22.59
C ASP A 272 22.45 22.46 22.44
N GLU A 273 23.24 21.41 22.67
CA GLU A 273 24.72 21.45 22.56
C GLU A 273 25.22 21.98 21.21
N ARG A 274 24.47 21.75 20.12
CA ARG A 274 24.85 22.21 18.76
C ARG A 274 24.71 23.71 18.59
N ASP A 275 23.88 24.36 19.41
CA ASP A 275 23.74 25.82 19.44
C ASP A 275 24.78 26.48 20.37
N GLY A 276 25.67 25.68 20.97
CA GLY A 276 26.72 26.15 21.87
C GLY A 276 26.38 26.06 23.35
N LEU A 277 25.28 25.39 23.73
CA LEU A 277 25.02 25.11 25.14
C LEU A 277 26.11 24.17 25.70
N ALA A 278 26.72 24.56 26.82
CA ALA A 278 27.72 23.74 27.49
C ALA A 278 27.13 22.46 28.12
N MET A 279 25.81 22.41 28.31
CA MET A 279 25.09 21.28 28.90
C MET A 279 23.65 21.21 28.39
N THR A 280 23.09 20.00 28.40
CA THR A 280 21.70 19.73 27.99
C THR A 280 20.75 19.44 29.15
N ARG A 281 21.25 18.99 30.30
CA ARG A 281 20.44 18.63 31.47
C ARG A 281 20.47 19.70 32.54
N PHE A 282 19.32 20.32 32.76
CA PHE A 282 19.10 21.32 33.80
C PHE A 282 18.47 20.69 35.05
N PHE A 283 18.36 21.48 36.13
CA PHE A 283 17.77 21.04 37.39
C PHE A 283 16.64 21.98 37.83
N TRP A 284 15.64 21.44 38.55
CA TRP A 284 14.62 22.26 39.22
C TRP A 284 15.27 23.19 40.24
N GLY A 285 14.65 24.34 40.51
CA GLY A 285 15.19 25.35 41.41
C GLY A 285 16.37 26.15 40.85
N ALA A 286 16.99 25.69 39.76
CA ALA A 286 18.16 26.32 39.16
C ALA A 286 17.77 27.22 37.98
N ALA A 287 16.87 28.16 38.21
CA ALA A 287 16.44 29.14 37.21
C ALA A 287 16.38 30.54 37.85
N HIS A 288 17.09 31.50 37.28
CA HIS A 288 17.10 32.88 37.79
C HIS A 288 17.15 33.88 36.65
N ARG A 289 16.40 34.98 36.79
CA ARG A 289 16.53 36.15 35.91
C ARG A 289 17.11 37.31 36.70
N SER A 290 18.22 37.84 36.23
CA SER A 290 18.89 38.99 36.84
C SER A 290 17.98 40.22 36.81
N ARG A 291 17.82 40.84 37.99
CA ARG A 291 17.06 42.09 38.13
C ARG A 291 17.78 43.31 37.54
N ILE A 292 19.10 43.23 37.36
CA ILE A 292 19.94 44.37 36.95
C ILE A 292 19.88 44.57 35.44
N ASN A 293 20.10 43.50 34.68
CA ASN A 293 20.27 43.54 33.23
C ASN A 293 19.29 42.64 32.47
N GLY A 294 18.48 41.83 33.16
CA GLY A 294 17.51 40.94 32.54
C GLY A 294 18.09 39.63 31.99
N GLU A 295 19.38 39.35 32.20
CA GLU A 295 20.01 38.09 31.82
C GLU A 295 19.31 36.90 32.48
N ILE A 296 19.25 35.79 31.74
CA ILE A 296 18.65 34.55 32.18
C ILE A 296 19.75 33.54 32.49
N PHE A 297 19.62 32.90 33.65
CA PHE A 297 20.53 31.86 34.12
C PHE A 297 19.75 30.57 34.36
N PHE A 298 20.24 29.48 33.78
CA PHE A 298 19.79 28.13 34.07
C PHE A 298 20.95 27.27 34.54
N GLY A 299 20.78 26.62 35.69
CA GLY A 299 21.77 25.72 36.27
C GLY A 299 21.50 24.25 35.93
N GLY A 300 22.59 23.51 35.75
CA GLY A 300 22.58 22.07 35.55
C GLY A 300 23.71 21.43 36.35
N ARG A 301 23.99 20.16 36.06
CA ARG A 301 24.97 19.37 36.83
C ARG A 301 26.40 19.90 36.70
N GLU A 302 26.73 20.52 35.57
CA GLU A 302 28.10 20.89 35.20
C GLU A 302 28.38 22.39 35.40
N GLY A 303 27.44 23.12 36.00
CA GLY A 303 27.52 24.57 36.21
C GLY A 303 26.21 25.25 35.83
N PHE A 304 26.30 26.38 35.15
CA PHE A 304 25.13 27.11 34.66
C PHE A 304 25.41 27.75 33.30
N VAL A 305 24.35 28.03 32.57
CA VAL A 305 24.37 28.82 31.34
C VAL A 305 23.72 30.16 31.64
N GLY A 306 24.38 31.25 31.26
CA GLY A 306 23.86 32.62 31.35
C GLY A 306 23.83 33.26 29.96
N PHE A 307 22.73 33.91 29.59
CA PHE A 307 22.61 34.62 28.31
C PHE A 307 21.62 35.79 28.40
N ASP A 308 21.79 36.77 27.53
CA ASP A 308 20.81 37.84 27.31
C ASP A 308 19.84 37.44 26.19
N PRO A 309 18.52 37.31 26.45
CA PRO A 309 17.53 37.01 25.43
C PRO A 309 17.48 38.02 24.27
N ARG A 310 17.95 39.25 24.47
CA ARG A 310 17.96 40.33 23.47
C ARG A 310 19.07 40.15 22.43
N ASP A 311 20.16 39.48 22.81
CA ASP A 311 21.30 39.24 21.93
C ASP A 311 21.08 38.06 20.99
N LEU A 312 20.06 37.22 21.25
CA LEU A 312 19.66 36.09 20.42
C LEU A 312 18.87 36.52 19.16
N GLY A 313 19.23 37.67 18.58
CA GLY A 313 18.61 38.26 17.41
C GLY A 313 18.69 37.35 16.19
N GLY A 314 17.59 36.66 15.89
CA GLY A 314 17.41 35.94 14.64
C GLY A 314 17.23 36.92 13.49
N GLU A 315 18.29 37.25 12.77
CA GLU A 315 18.13 37.66 11.38
C GLU A 315 17.34 36.53 10.70
N ARG A 316 16.19 36.87 10.12
CA ARG A 316 15.38 35.91 9.35
C ARG A 316 16.12 35.56 8.07
N TYR A 317 17.10 34.67 8.19
CA TYR A 317 17.76 34.10 7.04
C TYR A 317 16.78 33.12 6.39
N ILE A 318 16.20 33.53 5.26
CA ILE A 318 15.41 32.64 4.41
C ILE A 318 16.42 31.89 3.55
N PRO A 319 16.68 30.60 3.80
CA PRO A 319 17.78 29.95 3.13
C PRO A 319 17.36 29.53 1.71
N PRO A 320 18.27 29.64 0.72
CA PRO A 320 18.01 29.10 -0.60
C PRO A 320 18.19 27.57 -0.58
N ILE A 321 17.40 26.87 -1.39
CA ILE A 321 17.47 25.42 -1.56
C ILE A 321 17.92 25.08 -2.98
N TYR A 322 18.80 24.10 -3.10
CA TYR A 322 19.32 23.63 -4.39
C TYR A 322 19.24 22.11 -4.50
N LEU A 323 19.04 21.63 -5.71
CA LEU A 323 19.29 20.23 -6.06
C LEU A 323 20.81 20.07 -6.22
N THR A 324 21.38 19.11 -5.51
CA THR A 324 22.84 18.90 -5.42
C THR A 324 23.30 17.71 -6.23
N ASP A 325 22.50 16.64 -6.29
CA ASP A 325 22.80 15.45 -7.06
C ASP A 325 21.54 14.83 -7.68
N PHE A 326 21.74 14.09 -8.77
CA PHE A 326 20.71 13.28 -9.40
C PHE A 326 21.29 11.91 -9.72
N GLN A 327 20.66 10.88 -9.16
CA GLN A 327 21.15 9.52 -9.22
C GLN A 327 20.19 8.64 -10.01
N ILE A 328 20.73 7.73 -10.83
CA ILE A 328 19.98 6.65 -11.46
C ILE A 328 20.58 5.34 -10.94
N PHE A 329 19.74 4.43 -10.43
CA PHE A 329 20.20 3.18 -9.80
C PHE A 329 21.28 3.38 -8.70
N ASN A 330 21.17 4.46 -7.93
CA ASN A 330 22.12 4.90 -6.89
C ASN A 330 23.51 5.30 -7.40
N GLU A 331 23.66 5.60 -8.69
CA GLU A 331 24.88 6.18 -9.26
C GLU A 331 24.64 7.64 -9.66
N SER A 332 25.50 8.55 -9.21
CA SER A 332 25.44 9.97 -9.55
C SER A 332 25.67 10.19 -11.04
N MET A 333 24.79 10.97 -11.68
CA MET A 333 24.83 11.17 -13.12
C MET A 333 25.77 12.31 -13.50
N PRO A 334 26.86 12.04 -14.27
CA PRO A 334 27.79 13.10 -14.67
C PRO A 334 27.21 13.98 -15.78
N VAL A 335 27.57 15.26 -15.80
CA VAL A 335 27.07 16.23 -16.78
C VAL A 335 27.69 16.01 -18.16
N LYS A 336 26.88 16.03 -19.23
CA LYS A 336 27.30 15.93 -20.65
C LYS A 336 28.10 14.65 -21.01
N GLN A 337 27.91 13.56 -20.30
CA GLN A 337 28.50 12.27 -20.66
C GLN A 337 27.51 11.35 -21.39
N PRO A 338 27.98 10.42 -22.24
CA PRO A 338 27.13 9.43 -22.90
C PRO A 338 26.32 8.61 -21.88
N GLY A 339 25.00 8.56 -22.05
CA GLY A 339 24.09 7.82 -21.15
C GLY A 339 23.57 8.62 -19.95
N SER A 340 24.11 9.81 -19.68
CA SER A 340 23.57 10.71 -18.67
C SER A 340 22.42 11.56 -19.23
N PRO A 341 21.31 11.71 -18.51
CA PRO A 341 20.22 12.60 -18.91
C PRO A 341 20.53 14.08 -18.62
N LEU A 342 21.65 14.40 -17.96
CA LEU A 342 21.99 15.76 -17.55
C LEU A 342 22.83 16.49 -18.61
N THR A 343 22.26 17.56 -19.17
CA THR A 343 22.98 18.48 -20.09
C THR A 343 23.70 19.62 -19.36
N ARG A 344 23.25 19.95 -18.14
CA ARG A 344 23.82 20.93 -17.21
C ARG A 344 23.87 20.33 -15.80
N ALA A 345 24.56 21.00 -14.87
CA ALA A 345 24.51 20.62 -13.47
C ALA A 345 23.06 20.63 -12.97
N ILE A 346 22.70 19.68 -12.11
CA ILE A 346 21.31 19.48 -11.67
C ILE A 346 20.69 20.74 -11.07
N GLY A 347 21.44 21.51 -10.27
CA GLY A 347 20.96 22.78 -9.69
C GLY A 347 20.67 23.90 -10.72
N SER A 348 20.99 23.71 -12.00
CA SER A 348 20.66 24.64 -13.09
C SER A 348 19.93 23.95 -14.26
N SER A 349 19.46 22.72 -14.07
CA SER A 349 18.73 21.96 -15.07
C SER A 349 17.24 22.24 -14.92
N GLU A 350 16.61 22.72 -15.98
CA GLU A 350 15.15 22.95 -16.03
C GLU A 350 14.39 21.66 -16.37
N GLU A 351 15.04 20.75 -17.10
CA GLU A 351 14.44 19.54 -17.67
C GLU A 351 15.39 18.35 -17.61
N ILE A 352 14.86 17.18 -17.24
CA ILE A 352 15.53 15.87 -17.27
C ILE A 352 14.66 14.92 -18.08
N VAL A 353 15.24 14.30 -19.10
CA VAL A 353 14.54 13.31 -19.93
C VAL A 353 15.10 11.92 -19.62
N LEU A 354 14.23 11.03 -19.14
CA LEU A 354 14.56 9.65 -18.83
C LEU A 354 13.97 8.69 -19.87
N THR A 355 14.68 7.60 -20.12
CA THR A 355 14.16 6.46 -20.88
C THR A 355 13.43 5.49 -19.96
N HIS A 356 12.48 4.70 -20.50
CA HIS A 356 11.69 3.73 -19.74
C HIS A 356 12.48 2.69 -18.91
N ASN A 357 13.76 2.48 -19.21
CA ASN A 357 14.65 1.59 -18.46
C ASN A 357 15.37 2.28 -17.29
N GLN A 358 15.34 3.61 -17.19
CA GLN A 358 15.88 4.40 -16.07
C GLN A 358 14.77 4.58 -15.02
N ASN A 359 14.27 3.47 -14.49
CA ASN A 359 13.05 3.43 -13.69
C ASN A 359 13.28 3.57 -12.18
N VAL A 360 14.52 3.69 -11.72
CA VAL A 360 14.85 4.01 -10.33
C VAL A 360 15.80 5.20 -10.33
N PHE A 361 15.37 6.29 -9.72
CA PHE A 361 16.15 7.52 -9.64
C PHE A 361 15.89 8.26 -8.33
N SER A 362 16.87 9.06 -7.91
CA SER A 362 16.83 9.84 -6.68
C SER A 362 17.30 11.27 -6.93
N PHE A 363 16.67 12.22 -6.23
CA PHE A 363 17.13 13.60 -6.14
C PHE A 363 17.76 13.82 -4.77
N GLU A 364 18.96 14.37 -4.74
CA GLU A 364 19.53 14.95 -3.52
C GLU A 364 19.41 16.47 -3.56
N PHE A 365 19.20 17.05 -2.39
CA PHE A 365 19.00 18.48 -2.22
C PHE A 365 19.65 18.96 -0.93
N ALA A 366 19.97 20.25 -0.89
CA ALA A 366 20.52 20.88 0.30
C ALA A 366 20.00 22.31 0.44
N VAL A 367 19.68 22.67 1.67
CA VAL A 367 19.49 24.06 2.09
C VAL A 367 20.87 24.66 2.40
N LEU A 368 21.16 25.85 1.85
CA LEU A 368 22.42 26.54 2.17
C LEU A 368 22.30 27.32 3.47
N ASP A 369 22.16 26.60 4.57
CA ASP A 369 22.35 27.12 5.92
C ASP A 369 23.49 26.34 6.58
N TYR A 370 24.58 27.07 6.89
CA TYR A 370 25.81 26.51 7.43
C TYR A 370 25.89 26.61 8.95
N ALA A 371 24.93 27.28 9.61
CA ALA A 371 24.97 27.47 11.05
C ALA A 371 24.84 26.12 11.77
N ILE A 372 23.76 25.38 11.48
CA ILE A 372 23.52 24.04 12.03
C ILE A 372 22.80 23.15 11.00
N PRO A 373 23.53 22.60 10.00
CA PRO A 373 22.95 21.85 8.89
C PRO A 373 22.10 20.63 9.33
N GLU A 374 22.43 20.01 10.47
CA GLU A 374 21.73 18.84 11.00
C GLU A 374 20.32 19.15 11.53
N LYS A 375 20.00 20.43 11.74
CA LYS A 375 18.66 20.89 12.12
C LYS A 375 17.78 21.26 10.93
N ASN A 376 18.34 21.34 9.72
CA ASN A 376 17.56 21.66 8.52
C ASN A 376 16.51 20.59 8.25
N GLN A 377 15.31 21.05 7.90
CA GLN A 377 14.19 20.17 7.56
C GLN A 377 13.81 20.32 6.10
N TYR A 378 13.23 19.28 5.52
CA TYR A 378 12.90 19.23 4.10
C TYR A 378 11.49 18.72 3.85
N THR A 379 10.89 19.23 2.78
CA THR A 379 9.65 18.70 2.23
C THR A 379 9.72 18.70 0.70
N TYR A 380 9.21 17.65 0.08
CA TYR A 380 9.23 17.51 -1.37
C TYR A 380 7.91 16.97 -1.91
N ARG A 381 7.71 17.11 -3.23
CA ARG A 381 6.64 16.46 -3.97
C ARG A 381 7.00 16.25 -5.43
N MET A 382 6.45 15.20 -6.04
CA MET A 382 6.42 14.99 -7.48
C MET A 382 5.01 15.30 -8.01
N GLU A 383 4.86 16.45 -8.66
CA GLU A 383 3.60 16.81 -9.29
C GLU A 383 3.28 15.84 -10.43
N GLY A 384 2.04 15.34 -10.44
CA GLY A 384 1.61 14.26 -11.34
C GLY A 384 1.73 12.85 -10.74
N PHE A 385 2.29 12.71 -9.54
CA PHE A 385 2.39 11.43 -8.83
C PHE A 385 1.96 11.52 -7.35
N ASP A 386 2.52 12.47 -6.58
CA ASP A 386 2.22 12.62 -5.16
C ASP A 386 0.89 13.38 -4.93
N ASN A 387 0.13 12.96 -3.92
CA ASN A 387 -1.13 13.62 -3.52
C ASN A 387 -0.93 14.96 -2.81
N GLY A 388 0.28 15.24 -2.31
CA GLY A 388 0.60 16.42 -1.51
C GLY A 388 2.10 16.53 -1.20
N TRP A 389 2.46 17.46 -0.33
CA TRP A 389 3.83 17.60 0.16
C TRP A 389 4.18 16.48 1.14
N ILE A 390 5.33 15.83 0.94
CA ILE A 390 5.88 14.78 1.80
C ILE A 390 6.93 15.44 2.70
N PHE A 391 6.78 15.32 4.02
CA PHE A 391 7.77 15.80 4.98
C PHE A 391 8.86 14.73 5.17
N SER A 392 10.12 15.08 4.89
CA SER A 392 11.25 14.15 5.00
C SER A 392 12.13 14.41 6.22
N GLY A 393 11.73 15.36 7.09
CA GLY A 393 12.50 15.74 8.26
C GLY A 393 13.91 16.16 7.84
N ARG A 394 14.93 15.54 8.44
CA ARG A 394 16.34 15.81 8.15
C ARG A 394 16.88 15.11 6.90
N ARG A 395 16.09 14.22 6.26
CA ARG A 395 16.54 13.49 5.08
C ARG A 395 16.54 14.40 3.87
N ASN A 396 17.70 14.51 3.24
CA ASN A 396 18.01 15.44 2.16
C ASN A 396 17.96 14.79 0.76
N PHE A 397 17.26 13.65 0.63
CA PHE A 397 17.05 12.97 -0.65
C PHE A 397 15.65 12.36 -0.77
N ALA A 398 15.22 12.18 -2.02
CA ALA A 398 13.94 11.56 -2.39
C ALA A 398 14.14 10.57 -3.54
N THR A 399 13.64 9.34 -3.38
CA THR A 399 13.77 8.25 -4.36
C THR A 399 12.41 7.91 -4.95
N TYR A 400 12.35 7.75 -6.28
CA TYR A 400 11.16 7.30 -7.00
C TYR A 400 11.47 6.04 -7.79
N THR A 401 10.50 5.13 -7.82
CA THR A 401 10.62 3.84 -8.50
C THR A 401 9.43 3.60 -9.42
N ASN A 402 9.71 3.21 -10.65
CA ASN A 402 8.79 2.70 -11.65
C ASN A 402 7.62 3.64 -11.98
N LEU A 403 7.89 4.95 -12.09
CA LEU A 403 6.90 5.91 -12.59
C LEU A 403 6.50 5.59 -14.03
N ASN A 404 5.22 5.81 -14.34
CA ASN A 404 4.70 5.63 -15.69
C ASN A 404 5.30 6.67 -16.66
N PRO A 405 5.41 6.36 -17.97
CA PRO A 405 5.77 7.36 -18.97
C PRO A 405 4.85 8.58 -18.91
N GLY A 406 5.43 9.77 -18.90
CA GLY A 406 4.69 11.02 -18.67
C GLY A 406 5.60 12.17 -18.29
N SER A 407 4.99 13.32 -18.01
CA SER A 407 5.64 14.55 -17.59
C SER A 407 5.33 14.83 -16.12
N TYR A 408 6.35 15.09 -15.32
CA TYR A 408 6.27 15.35 -13.90
C TYR A 408 7.10 16.58 -13.53
N VAL A 409 6.83 17.19 -12.37
CA VAL A 409 7.65 18.27 -11.83
C VAL A 409 8.03 17.92 -10.40
N PHE A 410 9.32 17.72 -10.15
CA PHE A 410 9.81 17.55 -8.80
C PHE A 410 9.98 18.93 -8.16
N ARG A 411 9.45 19.11 -6.95
CA ARG A 411 9.62 20.33 -6.15
C ARG A 411 10.10 19.99 -4.76
N VAL A 412 11.02 20.79 -4.24
CA VAL A 412 11.53 20.65 -2.88
C VAL A 412 11.67 22.01 -2.19
N LYS A 413 11.31 22.06 -0.91
CA LYS A 413 11.56 23.18 0.01
C LYS A 413 12.36 22.66 1.20
N GLY A 414 13.07 23.56 1.85
CA GLY A 414 13.72 23.24 3.11
C GLY A 414 13.76 24.42 4.06
N SER A 415 13.98 24.14 5.33
CA SER A 415 14.12 25.12 6.40
C SER A 415 15.55 25.23 6.89
N ASN A 416 15.89 26.38 7.44
CA ASN A 416 17.09 26.55 8.25
C ASN A 416 16.93 25.88 9.63
N ASN A 417 17.94 26.01 10.47
CA ASN A 417 17.94 25.57 11.87
C ASN A 417 16.79 26.17 12.72
N ASP A 418 16.30 27.36 12.37
CA ASP A 418 15.22 28.07 13.06
C ASP A 418 13.79 27.71 12.55
N GLY A 419 13.69 26.79 11.59
CA GLY A 419 12.40 26.40 11.00
C GLY A 419 11.82 27.42 10.01
N ILE A 420 12.61 28.39 9.56
CA ILE A 420 12.25 29.32 8.49
C ILE A 420 12.40 28.61 7.15
N TRP A 421 11.27 28.37 6.48
CA TRP A 421 11.23 27.68 5.19
C TRP A 421 11.62 28.59 4.03
N SER A 422 12.26 28.00 3.02
CA SER A 422 12.61 28.66 1.77
C SER A 422 11.37 29.28 1.10
N ALA A 423 11.49 30.54 0.66
CA ALA A 423 10.39 31.26 0.00
C ALA A 423 9.99 30.59 -1.33
N HIS A 424 11.00 30.14 -2.07
CA HIS A 424 10.85 29.44 -3.34
C HIS A 424 11.26 27.96 -3.20
N ALA A 425 10.56 27.09 -3.93
CA ALA A 425 10.97 25.69 -4.05
C ALA A 425 12.01 25.56 -5.17
N ALA A 426 12.99 24.69 -4.99
CA ALA A 426 13.78 24.21 -6.13
C ALA A 426 12.90 23.25 -6.94
N GLU A 427 12.85 23.44 -8.25
CA GLU A 427 12.01 22.66 -9.15
C GLU A 427 12.77 22.19 -10.39
N VAL A 428 12.41 21.00 -10.87
CA VAL A 428 12.94 20.43 -12.11
C VAL A 428 11.87 19.61 -12.81
N SER A 429 11.74 19.79 -14.12
CA SER A 429 10.80 19.03 -14.94
C SER A 429 11.41 17.67 -15.30
N LEU A 430 10.62 16.61 -15.19
CA LEU A 430 11.03 15.25 -15.47
C LEU A 430 10.11 14.63 -16.53
N HIS A 431 10.67 14.20 -17.65
CA HIS A 431 9.93 13.54 -18.72
C HIS A 431 10.41 12.10 -18.91
N ILE A 432 9.51 11.14 -18.76
CA ILE A 432 9.80 9.71 -18.92
C ILE A 432 9.25 9.23 -20.27
N LEU A 433 10.15 8.84 -21.18
CA LEU A 433 9.79 8.37 -22.52
C LEU A 433 9.18 6.97 -22.49
N PRO A 434 8.12 6.70 -23.28
CA PRO A 434 7.53 5.37 -23.37
C PRO A 434 8.49 4.37 -24.07
N PRO A 435 8.40 3.07 -23.75
CA PRO A 435 9.13 2.03 -24.48
C PRO A 435 8.76 2.00 -25.96
N PHE A 436 9.71 1.63 -26.83
CA PHE A 436 9.49 1.64 -28.28
C PHE A 436 8.32 0.74 -28.72
N TRP A 437 8.05 -0.36 -28.02
CA TRP A 437 6.93 -1.27 -28.35
C TRP A 437 5.55 -0.72 -27.98
N LYS A 438 5.48 0.36 -27.19
CA LYS A 438 4.23 1.09 -26.89
C LYS A 438 4.01 2.29 -27.81
N THR A 439 4.91 2.52 -28.78
CA THR A 439 4.76 3.61 -29.75
C THR A 439 3.75 3.24 -30.84
N TRP A 440 3.09 4.26 -31.40
CA TRP A 440 2.03 4.07 -32.39
C TRP A 440 2.49 3.33 -33.66
N TRP A 441 3.71 3.62 -34.15
CA TRP A 441 4.24 2.99 -35.36
C TRP A 441 4.52 1.50 -35.14
N PHE A 442 4.98 1.10 -33.95
CA PHE A 442 5.23 -0.31 -33.63
C PHE A 442 3.91 -1.08 -33.49
N LEU A 443 2.89 -0.46 -32.89
CA LEU A 443 1.55 -1.02 -32.81
C LEU A 443 0.91 -1.21 -34.21
N LEU A 444 1.13 -0.28 -35.13
CA LEU A 444 0.69 -0.44 -36.53
C LEU A 444 1.46 -1.56 -37.26
N LEU A 445 2.77 -1.65 -37.05
CA LEU A 445 3.60 -2.70 -37.65
C LEU A 445 3.15 -4.09 -37.18
N THR A 446 2.97 -4.27 -35.88
CA THR A 446 2.48 -5.54 -35.29
C THR A 446 1.09 -5.90 -35.77
N GLY A 447 0.17 -4.92 -35.86
CA GLY A 447 -1.15 -5.11 -36.45
C GLY A 447 -1.08 -5.57 -37.92
N THR A 448 -0.20 -4.97 -38.71
CA THR A 448 -0.01 -5.33 -40.13
C THR A 448 0.56 -6.74 -40.30
N VAL A 449 1.54 -7.12 -39.47
CA VAL A 449 2.11 -8.48 -39.46
C VAL A 449 1.04 -9.52 -39.09
N LEU A 450 0.20 -9.23 -38.10
CA LEU A 450 -0.89 -10.11 -37.69
C LEU A 450 -1.91 -10.32 -38.82
N VAL A 451 -2.34 -9.23 -39.48
CA VAL A 451 -3.25 -9.30 -40.63
C VAL A 451 -2.60 -10.09 -41.78
N GLY A 452 -1.33 -9.84 -42.07
CA GLY A 452 -0.57 -10.57 -43.08
C GLY A 452 -0.50 -12.09 -42.79
N ALA A 453 -0.27 -12.47 -41.54
CA ALA A 453 -0.27 -13.88 -41.12
C ALA A 453 -1.64 -14.53 -41.30
N VAL A 454 -2.73 -13.83 -40.93
CA VAL A 454 -4.10 -14.33 -41.14
C VAL A 454 -4.40 -14.49 -42.63
N VAL A 455 -4.05 -13.52 -43.46
CA VAL A 455 -4.21 -13.61 -44.92
C VAL A 455 -3.41 -14.77 -45.50
N MET A 456 -2.17 -14.98 -45.03
CA MET A 456 -1.34 -16.09 -45.47
C MET A 456 -1.97 -17.45 -45.11
N ILE A 457 -2.48 -17.61 -43.89
CA ILE A 457 -3.15 -18.83 -43.44
C ILE A 457 -4.40 -19.11 -44.27
N VAL A 458 -5.26 -18.10 -44.46
CA VAL A 458 -6.50 -18.25 -45.24
C VAL A 458 -6.19 -18.59 -46.71
N THR A 459 -5.23 -17.90 -47.32
CA THR A 459 -4.86 -18.18 -48.72
C THR A 459 -4.21 -19.54 -48.89
N ALA A 460 -3.40 -20.01 -47.93
CA ALA A 460 -2.84 -21.37 -47.94
C ALA A 460 -3.94 -22.43 -47.85
N TYR A 461 -4.92 -22.25 -46.96
CA TYR A 461 -6.06 -23.16 -46.79
C TYR A 461 -6.91 -23.26 -48.08
N VAL A 462 -7.23 -22.12 -48.69
CA VAL A 462 -7.99 -22.09 -49.96
C VAL A 462 -7.23 -22.76 -51.10
N ARG A 463 -5.91 -22.53 -51.20
CA ARG A 463 -5.06 -23.19 -52.20
C ARG A 463 -5.03 -24.70 -52.03
N GLN A 464 -4.98 -25.19 -50.78
CA GLN A 464 -4.99 -26.62 -50.49
C GLN A 464 -6.30 -27.28 -50.91
N LEU A 465 -7.45 -26.64 -50.63
CA LEU A 465 -8.77 -27.13 -51.06
C LEU A 465 -8.86 -27.26 -52.59
N LEU A 466 -8.49 -26.20 -53.31
CA LEU A 466 -8.52 -26.19 -54.78
C LEU A 466 -7.56 -27.22 -55.40
N ALA A 467 -6.41 -27.47 -54.77
CA ALA A 467 -5.45 -28.47 -55.23
C ALA A 467 -6.02 -29.89 -55.16
N VAL A 468 -6.73 -30.23 -54.07
CA VAL A 468 -7.37 -31.54 -53.88
C VAL A 468 -8.49 -31.77 -54.90
N GLU A 469 -9.30 -30.74 -55.17
CA GLU A 469 -10.39 -30.82 -56.14
C GLU A 469 -9.88 -31.05 -57.58
N ARG A 470 -8.84 -30.33 -57.99
CA ARG A 470 -8.20 -30.50 -59.31
C ARG A 470 -7.59 -31.88 -59.47
N LEU A 471 -6.99 -32.44 -58.41
CA LEU A 471 -6.41 -33.77 -58.44
C LEU A 471 -7.49 -34.85 -58.70
N ARG A 472 -8.64 -34.77 -58.02
CA ARG A 472 -9.75 -35.72 -58.23
C ARG A 472 -10.32 -35.65 -59.65
N THR A 473 -10.49 -34.43 -60.16
CA THR A 473 -11.03 -34.23 -61.51
C THR A 473 -10.09 -34.79 -62.58
N ARG A 474 -8.77 -34.56 -62.43
CA ARG A 474 -7.75 -35.14 -63.32
C ARG A 474 -7.73 -36.67 -63.23
N LEU A 475 -7.73 -37.24 -62.02
CA LEU A 475 -7.71 -38.68 -61.82
C LEU A 475 -8.92 -39.37 -62.46
N ALA A 476 -10.12 -38.77 -62.37
CA ALA A 476 -11.31 -39.29 -63.01
C ALA A 476 -11.22 -39.27 -64.55
N ALA A 477 -10.62 -38.23 -65.13
CA ALA A 477 -10.39 -38.13 -66.57
C ALA A 477 -9.36 -39.16 -67.06
N ASP A 478 -8.18 -39.23 -66.41
CA ASP A 478 -7.10 -40.16 -66.77
C ASP A 478 -7.57 -41.63 -66.69
N LEU A 479 -8.34 -41.99 -65.65
CA LEU A 479 -8.93 -43.33 -65.57
C LEU A 479 -9.89 -43.62 -66.73
N HIS A 480 -10.70 -42.64 -67.15
CA HIS A 480 -11.66 -42.83 -68.24
C HIS A 480 -10.95 -42.96 -69.59
N ASP A 481 -10.00 -42.06 -69.86
CA ASP A 481 -9.39 -41.91 -71.18
C ASP A 481 -8.33 -43.00 -71.45
N ASP A 482 -7.46 -43.31 -70.49
CA ASP A 482 -6.33 -44.23 -70.72
C ASP A 482 -6.68 -45.69 -70.41
N ILE A 483 -7.25 -45.95 -69.23
CA ILE A 483 -7.53 -47.32 -68.77
C ILE A 483 -8.82 -47.83 -69.42
N GLY A 484 -9.83 -46.97 -69.56
CA GLY A 484 -11.13 -47.34 -70.10
C GLY A 484 -11.09 -47.70 -71.58
N SER A 485 -10.45 -46.88 -72.39
CA SER A 485 -10.27 -47.13 -73.82
C SER A 485 -9.46 -48.41 -74.06
N SER A 486 -8.31 -48.57 -73.39
CA SER A 486 -7.41 -49.71 -73.54
C SER A 486 -8.08 -51.04 -73.17
N LEU A 487 -8.84 -51.09 -72.08
CA LEU A 487 -9.55 -52.31 -71.68
C LEU A 487 -10.71 -52.63 -72.63
N THR A 488 -11.41 -51.61 -73.13
CA THR A 488 -12.48 -51.78 -74.13
C THR A 488 -11.91 -52.35 -75.43
N GLU A 489 -10.75 -51.84 -75.86
CA GLU A 489 -10.02 -52.35 -77.03
C GLU A 489 -9.63 -53.82 -76.84
N ILE A 490 -9.06 -54.19 -75.69
CA ILE A 490 -8.73 -55.59 -75.36
C ILE A 490 -9.98 -56.47 -75.41
N ALA A 491 -11.12 -55.99 -74.91
CA ALA A 491 -12.37 -56.75 -74.91
C ALA A 491 -12.86 -57.04 -76.34
N ILE A 492 -12.86 -56.02 -77.21
CA ILE A 492 -13.31 -56.11 -78.61
C ILE A 492 -12.36 -57.00 -79.41
N LEU A 493 -11.04 -56.74 -79.34
CA LEU A 493 -10.04 -57.53 -80.07
C LEU A 493 -10.09 -59.01 -79.66
N SER A 494 -10.23 -59.28 -78.37
CA SER A 494 -10.38 -60.65 -77.87
C SER A 494 -11.65 -61.30 -78.42
N GLU A 495 -12.78 -60.59 -78.52
CA GLU A 495 -14.03 -61.16 -79.04
C GLU A 495 -13.97 -61.45 -80.54
N VAL A 496 -13.34 -60.54 -81.31
CA VAL A 496 -13.06 -60.75 -82.74
C VAL A 496 -12.18 -61.99 -82.94
N ILE A 497 -11.12 -62.15 -82.14
CA ILE A 497 -10.24 -63.33 -82.19
C ILE A 497 -11.03 -64.59 -81.83
N ALA A 498 -11.88 -64.55 -80.81
CA ALA A 498 -12.72 -65.70 -80.42
C ALA A 498 -13.70 -66.13 -81.52
N TYR A 499 -14.23 -65.19 -82.29
CA TYR A 499 -15.16 -65.46 -83.39
C TYR A 499 -14.47 -66.13 -84.59
N GLN A 500 -13.21 -65.78 -84.86
CA GLN A 500 -12.43 -66.31 -86.00
C GLN A 500 -11.82 -67.71 -85.77
N LEU A 501 -11.82 -68.23 -84.54
CA LEU A 501 -11.24 -69.53 -84.20
C LEU A 501 -12.16 -70.72 -84.58
N ARG A 502 -11.63 -71.68 -85.35
CA ARG A 502 -12.28 -72.95 -85.74
C ARG A 502 -12.45 -73.92 -84.54
N GLU A 503 -13.44 -74.82 -84.59
CA GLU A 503 -13.84 -75.73 -83.49
C GLU A 503 -12.71 -76.60 -82.91
N GLU A 504 -11.68 -76.94 -83.69
CA GLU A 504 -10.53 -77.73 -83.23
C GLU A 504 -9.66 -77.04 -82.16
N ARG A 505 -9.75 -75.70 -82.03
CA ARG A 505 -9.02 -74.91 -81.01
C ARG A 505 -9.93 -74.47 -79.85
N ARG A 506 -10.75 -75.39 -79.36
CA ARG A 506 -11.77 -75.13 -78.34
C ARG A 506 -11.22 -74.53 -77.04
N GLU A 507 -10.03 -74.94 -76.61
CA GLU A 507 -9.40 -74.44 -75.38
C GLU A 507 -8.86 -73.02 -75.54
N LEU A 508 -8.22 -72.70 -76.67
CA LEU A 508 -7.76 -71.34 -76.98
C LEU A 508 -8.96 -70.37 -77.12
N LYS A 509 -10.04 -70.80 -77.78
CA LYS A 509 -11.28 -70.02 -77.88
C LYS A 509 -11.87 -69.72 -76.49
N LYS A 510 -11.90 -70.71 -75.58
CA LYS A 510 -12.32 -70.51 -74.18
C LYS A 510 -11.42 -69.51 -73.43
N ASN A 511 -10.10 -69.58 -73.61
CA ASN A 511 -9.17 -68.66 -72.96
C ASN A 511 -9.31 -67.22 -73.48
N ILE A 512 -9.49 -67.02 -74.78
CA ILE A 512 -9.72 -65.70 -75.37
C ILE A 512 -11.08 -65.12 -74.93
N GLN A 513 -12.13 -65.95 -74.89
CA GLN A 513 -13.43 -65.56 -74.33
C GLN A 513 -13.33 -65.20 -72.84
N ARG A 514 -12.43 -65.86 -72.10
CA ARG A 514 -12.14 -65.50 -70.71
C ARG A 514 -11.46 -64.14 -70.63
N ILE A 515 -10.48 -63.82 -71.49
CA ILE A 515 -9.83 -62.50 -71.55
C ILE A 515 -10.86 -61.41 -71.89
N SER A 516 -11.68 -61.60 -72.93
CA SER A 516 -12.72 -60.64 -73.30
C SER A 516 -13.70 -60.38 -72.15
N ARG A 517 -14.11 -61.44 -71.44
CA ARG A 517 -15.00 -61.33 -70.27
C ARG A 517 -14.32 -60.59 -69.11
N THR A 518 -13.08 -60.95 -68.77
CA THR A 518 -12.30 -60.27 -67.72
C THR A 518 -12.09 -58.79 -68.07
N ALA A 519 -11.81 -58.47 -69.34
CA ALA A 519 -11.66 -57.08 -69.78
C ALA A 519 -12.96 -56.28 -69.63
N ARG A 520 -14.12 -56.85 -70.01
CA ARG A 520 -15.43 -56.24 -69.76
C ARG A 520 -15.72 -56.03 -68.27
N GLU A 521 -15.46 -57.05 -67.45
CA GLU A 521 -15.62 -56.94 -66.00
C GLU A 521 -14.72 -55.83 -65.40
N LEU A 522 -13.54 -55.61 -65.96
CA LEU A 522 -12.64 -54.52 -65.55
C LEU A 522 -13.13 -53.15 -66.03
N VAL A 523 -13.68 -53.02 -67.25
CA VAL A 523 -14.30 -51.78 -67.76
C VAL A 523 -15.46 -51.36 -66.85
N ASP A 524 -16.33 -52.30 -66.47
CA ASP A 524 -17.47 -52.02 -65.58
C ASP A 524 -17.00 -51.57 -64.19
N ARG A 525 -16.00 -52.25 -63.62
CA ARG A 525 -15.41 -51.86 -62.33
C ARG A 525 -14.73 -50.49 -62.40
N MET A 526 -14.05 -50.18 -63.49
CA MET A 526 -13.40 -48.88 -63.68
C MET A 526 -14.43 -47.76 -63.86
N SER A 527 -15.51 -47.99 -64.61
CA SER A 527 -16.64 -47.05 -64.73
C SER A 527 -17.21 -46.68 -63.36
N ASP A 528 -17.33 -47.67 -62.46
CA ASP A 528 -17.75 -47.43 -61.08
C ASP A 528 -16.72 -46.62 -60.27
N ILE A 529 -15.42 -46.84 -60.48
CA ILE A 529 -14.36 -46.05 -59.82
C ILE A 529 -14.35 -44.60 -60.33
N VAL A 530 -14.44 -44.39 -61.64
CA VAL A 530 -14.51 -43.04 -62.25
C VAL A 530 -15.70 -42.28 -61.68
N TRP A 531 -16.86 -42.94 -61.57
CA TRP A 531 -18.04 -42.36 -60.94
C TRP A 531 -17.81 -42.03 -59.46
N LEU A 532 -17.16 -42.91 -58.70
CA LEU A 532 -16.84 -42.73 -57.28
C LEU A 532 -15.77 -41.66 -57.01
N VAL A 533 -14.97 -41.26 -57.99
CA VAL A 533 -13.93 -40.22 -57.83
C VAL A 533 -14.45 -38.84 -58.27
N ASN A 534 -15.49 -38.80 -59.11
CA ASN A 534 -16.00 -37.56 -59.69
C ASN A 534 -16.65 -36.66 -58.61
N PRO A 535 -16.08 -35.48 -58.32
CA PRO A 535 -16.60 -34.58 -57.28
C PRO A 535 -17.96 -33.97 -57.64
N LYS A 536 -18.32 -33.94 -58.93
CA LYS A 536 -19.63 -33.44 -59.38
C LYS A 536 -20.79 -34.40 -59.06
N ARG A 537 -20.50 -35.61 -58.56
CA ARG A 537 -21.48 -36.66 -58.27
C ARG A 537 -21.46 -37.09 -56.80
N ASP A 538 -21.10 -36.18 -55.90
CA ASP A 538 -20.91 -36.46 -54.46
C ASP A 538 -22.25 -36.54 -53.69
N SER A 539 -23.39 -36.23 -54.32
CA SER A 539 -24.66 -36.25 -53.60
C SER A 539 -25.22 -37.66 -53.39
N LEU A 540 -26.02 -37.82 -52.32
CA LEU A 540 -26.79 -39.03 -52.08
C LEU A 540 -27.81 -39.28 -53.21
N TYR A 541 -28.32 -38.22 -53.83
CA TYR A 541 -29.16 -38.30 -55.04
C TYR A 541 -28.42 -39.01 -56.19
N ASP A 542 -27.18 -38.60 -56.47
CA ASP A 542 -26.39 -39.19 -57.56
C ASP A 542 -26.14 -40.68 -57.32
N LEU A 543 -25.92 -41.08 -56.05
CA LEU A 543 -25.71 -42.48 -55.67
C LEU A 543 -26.92 -43.36 -55.99
N ILE A 544 -28.12 -42.93 -55.58
CA ILE A 544 -29.35 -43.70 -55.83
C ILE A 544 -29.66 -43.72 -57.32
N LEU A 545 -29.45 -42.60 -58.02
CA LEU A 545 -29.63 -42.51 -59.47
C LEU A 545 -28.69 -43.48 -60.21
N ARG A 546 -27.40 -43.53 -59.83
CA ARG A 546 -26.42 -44.46 -60.42
C ARG A 546 -26.81 -45.93 -60.20
N LEU A 547 -27.28 -46.29 -59.01
CA LEU A 547 -27.77 -47.64 -58.73
C LEU A 547 -28.98 -47.97 -59.60
N LYS A 548 -29.94 -47.05 -59.72
CA LYS A 548 -31.12 -47.23 -60.56
C LYS A 548 -30.75 -47.44 -62.03
N ASP A 549 -29.88 -46.59 -62.57
CA ASP A 549 -29.47 -46.63 -63.98
C ASP A 549 -28.71 -47.92 -64.31
N ASN A 550 -27.79 -48.35 -63.42
CA ASN A 550 -26.97 -49.55 -63.64
C ASN A 550 -27.80 -50.84 -63.71
N TYR A 551 -28.95 -50.91 -63.03
CA TYR A 551 -29.81 -52.09 -63.02
C TYR A 551 -31.04 -51.95 -63.94
N ALA A 552 -31.27 -50.78 -64.54
CA ALA A 552 -32.41 -50.55 -65.44
C ALA A 552 -32.38 -51.53 -66.62
N GLU A 553 -31.22 -51.73 -67.24
CA GLU A 553 -31.06 -52.65 -68.37
C GLU A 553 -31.27 -54.12 -67.97
N MET A 554 -30.79 -54.54 -66.81
CA MET A 554 -30.97 -55.93 -66.32
C MET A 554 -32.42 -56.25 -65.96
N LEU A 555 -33.21 -55.24 -65.59
CA LEU A 555 -34.63 -55.39 -65.26
C LEU A 555 -35.54 -55.37 -66.50
N THR A 556 -35.06 -54.85 -67.63
CA THR A 556 -35.79 -54.86 -68.91
C THR A 556 -36.06 -56.30 -69.37
N GLY A 557 -37.33 -56.69 -69.43
CA GLY A 557 -37.73 -58.06 -69.79
C GLY A 557 -37.94 -59.00 -68.60
N THR A 558 -37.81 -58.50 -67.37
CA THR A 558 -38.22 -59.19 -66.13
C THR A 558 -39.51 -58.57 -65.58
N ASP A 559 -40.33 -59.34 -64.84
CA ASP A 559 -41.55 -58.82 -64.17
C ASP A 559 -41.24 -58.02 -62.88
N ILE A 560 -40.02 -57.50 -62.73
CA ILE A 560 -39.54 -56.83 -61.51
C ILE A 560 -39.54 -55.31 -61.72
N SER A 561 -40.32 -54.59 -60.91
CA SER A 561 -40.32 -53.11 -60.90
C SER A 561 -39.34 -52.54 -59.86
N PHE A 562 -38.52 -51.55 -60.24
CA PHE A 562 -37.59 -50.85 -59.34
C PHE A 562 -38.07 -49.41 -59.07
N ARG A 563 -38.41 -49.10 -57.82
CA ARG A 563 -38.98 -47.81 -57.41
C ARG A 563 -38.11 -47.11 -56.36
N SER A 564 -38.12 -45.78 -56.40
CA SER A 564 -37.45 -44.91 -55.45
C SER A 564 -38.30 -43.65 -55.25
N GLU A 565 -38.49 -43.24 -54.01
CA GLU A 565 -39.33 -42.10 -53.65
C GLU A 565 -38.49 -40.92 -53.13
N ASN A 566 -39.01 -39.70 -53.29
CA ASN A 566 -38.46 -38.46 -52.70
C ASN A 566 -36.99 -38.12 -53.02
N LEU A 567 -36.48 -38.58 -54.17
CA LEU A 567 -35.11 -38.34 -54.66
C LEU A 567 -34.66 -36.87 -54.63
N LYS A 568 -35.51 -35.92 -55.04
CA LYS A 568 -35.14 -34.48 -55.15
C LYS A 568 -34.69 -33.88 -53.82
N SER A 569 -35.19 -34.37 -52.69
CA SER A 569 -34.80 -33.87 -51.36
C SER A 569 -33.35 -34.22 -50.99
N LEU A 570 -32.72 -35.14 -51.74
CA LEU A 570 -31.39 -35.69 -51.45
C LEU A 570 -30.26 -35.03 -52.26
N GLU A 571 -30.55 -34.10 -53.18
CA GLU A 571 -29.54 -33.41 -54.02
C GLU A 571 -28.54 -32.59 -53.19
N LYS A 572 -28.99 -32.02 -52.06
CA LYS A 572 -28.16 -31.18 -51.19
C LYS A 572 -27.36 -31.99 -50.16
N VAL A 573 -27.56 -33.31 -50.09
CA VAL A 573 -26.89 -34.19 -49.13
C VAL A 573 -25.61 -34.70 -49.76
N SER A 574 -24.48 -34.05 -49.46
CA SER A 574 -23.15 -34.48 -49.93
C SER A 574 -22.61 -35.62 -49.07
N LEU A 575 -22.06 -36.65 -49.71
CA LEU A 575 -21.42 -37.79 -49.06
C LEU A 575 -19.91 -37.72 -49.22
N SER A 576 -19.17 -38.09 -48.18
CA SER A 576 -17.74 -38.32 -48.34
C SER A 576 -17.50 -39.49 -49.31
N MET A 577 -16.36 -39.48 -50.00
CA MET A 577 -15.97 -40.54 -50.94
C MET A 577 -16.05 -41.94 -50.31
N GLU A 578 -15.66 -42.06 -49.05
CA GLU A 578 -15.69 -43.31 -48.29
C GLU A 578 -17.13 -43.78 -48.03
N HIS A 579 -18.03 -42.88 -47.59
CA HIS A 579 -19.45 -43.20 -47.41
C HIS A 579 -20.08 -43.61 -48.74
N ARG A 580 -19.83 -42.85 -49.81
CA ARG A 580 -20.35 -43.13 -51.15
C ARG A 580 -19.90 -44.50 -51.65
N GLN A 581 -18.61 -44.83 -51.52
CA GLN A 581 -18.06 -46.12 -51.95
C GLN A 581 -18.68 -47.30 -51.20
N HIS A 582 -18.75 -47.20 -49.87
CA HIS A 582 -19.27 -48.29 -49.05
C HIS A 582 -20.78 -48.49 -49.24
N LEU A 583 -21.56 -47.40 -49.28
CA LEU A 583 -23.01 -47.46 -49.56
C LEU A 583 -23.29 -48.01 -50.95
N TYR A 584 -22.56 -47.54 -51.98
CA TYR A 584 -22.69 -48.05 -53.33
C TYR A 584 -22.52 -49.57 -53.38
N LEU A 585 -21.45 -50.09 -52.78
CA LEU A 585 -21.17 -51.54 -52.79
C LEU A 585 -22.15 -52.35 -51.96
N ILE A 586 -22.65 -51.82 -50.84
CA ILE A 586 -23.69 -52.48 -50.02
C ILE A 586 -24.97 -52.63 -50.83
N PHE A 587 -25.49 -51.53 -51.39
CA PHE A 587 -26.77 -51.55 -52.10
C PHE A 587 -26.67 -52.20 -53.48
N LYS A 588 -25.51 -52.14 -54.15
CA LYS A 588 -25.23 -52.91 -55.38
C LYS A 588 -25.37 -54.42 -55.11
N GLU A 589 -24.73 -54.91 -54.05
CA GLU A 589 -24.83 -56.31 -53.64
C GLU A 589 -26.27 -56.68 -53.21
N GLY A 590 -26.94 -55.80 -52.47
CA GLY A 590 -28.35 -55.99 -52.07
C GLY A 590 -29.30 -56.14 -53.26
N ILE A 591 -29.19 -55.25 -54.25
CA ILE A 591 -30.03 -55.29 -55.47
C ILE A 591 -29.72 -56.55 -56.28
N ASN A 592 -28.44 -56.91 -56.43
CA ASN A 592 -28.05 -58.10 -57.16
C ASN A 592 -28.62 -59.39 -56.53
N ASN A 593 -28.62 -59.47 -55.20
CA ASN A 593 -29.22 -60.58 -54.46
C ASN A 593 -30.75 -60.63 -54.62
N ALA A 594 -31.42 -59.47 -54.60
CA ALA A 594 -32.86 -59.40 -54.83
C ALA A 594 -33.24 -59.93 -56.23
N ILE A 595 -32.53 -59.48 -57.27
CA ILE A 595 -32.77 -59.91 -58.66
C ILE A 595 -32.49 -61.41 -58.84
N THR A 596 -31.36 -61.91 -58.33
CA THR A 596 -30.89 -63.27 -58.63
C THR A 596 -31.59 -64.33 -57.78
N HIS A 597 -31.97 -64.00 -56.54
CA HIS A 597 -32.36 -65.01 -55.54
C HIS A 597 -33.77 -64.85 -54.97
N SER A 598 -34.38 -63.66 -55.06
CA SER A 598 -35.66 -63.41 -54.38
C SER A 598 -36.88 -63.95 -55.14
N GLY A 599 -36.87 -63.89 -56.48
CA GLY A 599 -38.02 -64.28 -57.30
C GLY A 599 -39.27 -63.40 -57.09
N GLY A 600 -39.09 -62.18 -56.56
CA GLY A 600 -40.15 -61.19 -56.37
C GLY A 600 -40.40 -60.34 -57.63
N SER A 601 -41.43 -59.50 -57.58
CA SER A 601 -41.85 -58.59 -58.66
C SER A 601 -41.60 -57.10 -58.36
N GLU A 602 -41.07 -56.75 -57.18
CA GLU A 602 -40.82 -55.37 -56.79
C GLU A 602 -39.57 -55.22 -55.91
N ILE A 603 -38.77 -54.20 -56.23
CA ILE A 603 -37.62 -53.72 -55.45
C ILE A 603 -37.80 -52.23 -55.18
N LEU A 604 -37.69 -51.81 -53.92
CA LEU A 604 -37.86 -50.43 -53.49
C LEU A 604 -36.61 -49.95 -52.75
N LEU A 605 -36.01 -48.85 -53.21
CA LEU A 605 -34.83 -48.21 -52.60
C LEU A 605 -35.17 -46.78 -52.17
N ASN A 606 -35.24 -46.57 -50.86
CA ASN A 606 -35.55 -45.29 -50.24
C ASN A 606 -34.44 -44.83 -49.31
N ALA A 607 -34.26 -43.53 -49.21
CA ALA A 607 -33.32 -42.92 -48.27
C ALA A 607 -33.97 -41.75 -47.54
N ARG A 608 -33.64 -41.59 -46.26
CA ARG A 608 -34.10 -40.51 -45.39
C ARG A 608 -32.93 -39.98 -44.59
N VAL A 609 -32.92 -38.66 -44.40
CA VAL A 609 -31.91 -37.97 -43.59
C VAL A 609 -32.62 -37.25 -42.45
N GLN A 610 -32.23 -37.56 -41.22
CA GLN A 610 -32.71 -36.88 -40.02
C GLN A 610 -31.50 -36.30 -39.26
N GLY A 611 -31.31 -35.00 -39.36
CA GLY A 611 -30.12 -34.32 -38.82
C GLY A 611 -28.84 -34.85 -39.47
N ARG A 612 -28.00 -35.52 -38.67
CA ARG A 612 -26.75 -36.15 -39.16
C ARG A 612 -26.90 -37.65 -39.45
N ARG A 613 -28.07 -38.25 -39.19
CA ARG A 613 -28.30 -39.69 -39.38
C ARG A 613 -28.88 -39.93 -40.78
N LEU A 614 -28.21 -40.78 -41.55
CA LEU A 614 -28.65 -41.31 -42.82
C LEU A 614 -29.26 -42.70 -42.61
N GLU A 615 -30.46 -42.88 -43.11
CA GLU A 615 -31.13 -44.17 -43.17
C GLU A 615 -31.45 -44.51 -44.63
N MET A 616 -30.95 -45.65 -45.09
CA MET A 616 -31.22 -46.17 -46.43
C MET A 616 -31.85 -47.55 -46.30
N GLU A 617 -32.96 -47.76 -47.00
CA GLU A 617 -33.74 -48.99 -46.95
C GLU A 617 -33.92 -49.53 -48.37
N LEU A 618 -33.50 -50.79 -48.57
CA LEU A 618 -33.75 -51.57 -49.76
C LEU A 618 -34.70 -52.71 -49.39
N ARG A 619 -35.83 -52.82 -50.08
CA ARG A 619 -36.87 -53.82 -49.83
C ARG A 619 -37.21 -54.58 -51.10
N ASP A 620 -37.34 -55.89 -50.98
CA ASP A 620 -37.92 -56.75 -52.03
C ASP A 620 -39.17 -57.50 -51.51
N ASN A 621 -40.00 -57.99 -52.42
CA ASN A 621 -41.26 -58.69 -52.11
C ASN A 621 -41.23 -60.21 -52.41
N GLY A 622 -40.05 -60.82 -52.58
CA GLY A 622 -39.97 -62.22 -52.99
C GLY A 622 -40.00 -63.22 -51.83
N ARG A 623 -39.39 -64.39 -52.03
CA ARG A 623 -39.59 -65.56 -51.14
C ARG A 623 -38.89 -65.48 -49.77
N GLY A 624 -37.97 -64.52 -49.56
CA GLY A 624 -37.16 -64.43 -48.33
C GLY A 624 -36.32 -65.70 -48.06
N PHE A 625 -35.66 -65.76 -46.90
CA PHE A 625 -34.88 -66.93 -46.46
C PHE A 625 -34.90 -67.09 -44.93
N GLU A 626 -34.55 -68.28 -44.43
CA GLU A 626 -34.44 -68.55 -42.99
C GLU A 626 -33.09 -68.09 -42.44
N SER A 627 -33.10 -67.33 -41.35
CA SER A 627 -31.92 -66.66 -40.78
C SER A 627 -30.81 -67.60 -40.26
N GLU A 628 -31.08 -68.89 -40.05
CA GLU A 628 -30.11 -69.82 -39.43
C GLU A 628 -29.39 -70.76 -40.41
N THR A 629 -29.74 -70.77 -41.71
CA THR A 629 -29.01 -71.57 -42.70
C THR A 629 -27.82 -70.79 -43.27
N ARG A 630 -26.63 -70.99 -42.70
CA ARG A 630 -25.35 -70.53 -43.29
C ARG A 630 -25.17 -71.12 -44.69
N ARG A 631 -25.60 -70.40 -45.72
CA ARG A 631 -25.17 -70.62 -47.10
C ARG A 631 -23.72 -70.12 -47.25
N GLU A 632 -22.90 -70.82 -48.03
CA GLU A 632 -21.45 -70.59 -48.24
C GLU A 632 -21.09 -69.26 -48.97
N GLY A 633 -21.88 -68.19 -48.79
CA GLY A 633 -21.67 -66.90 -49.43
C GLY A 633 -21.13 -65.83 -48.47
N ASN A 634 -20.02 -65.19 -48.83
CA ASN A 634 -19.42 -64.09 -48.04
C ASN A 634 -20.15 -62.73 -48.18
N GLY A 635 -21.23 -62.65 -48.97
CA GLY A 635 -21.89 -61.39 -49.33
C GLY A 635 -22.47 -60.60 -48.14
N LEU A 636 -23.23 -61.26 -47.27
CA LEU A 636 -23.89 -60.61 -46.12
C LEU A 636 -22.87 -60.08 -45.09
N SER A 637 -21.86 -60.90 -44.77
CA SER A 637 -20.74 -60.53 -43.88
C SER A 637 -19.97 -59.32 -44.43
N ASN A 638 -19.71 -59.30 -45.73
CA ASN A 638 -19.02 -58.19 -46.39
C ASN A 638 -19.85 -56.90 -46.35
N MET A 639 -21.17 -56.96 -46.55
CA MET A 639 -22.03 -55.78 -46.46
C MET A 639 -22.07 -55.21 -45.03
N GLN A 640 -22.18 -56.06 -43.99
CA GLN A 640 -22.13 -55.62 -42.59
C GLN A 640 -20.77 -55.02 -42.22
N ALA A 641 -19.66 -55.62 -42.67
CA ALA A 641 -18.32 -55.08 -42.44
C ALA A 641 -18.13 -53.70 -43.10
N ARG A 642 -18.69 -53.49 -44.31
CA ARG A 642 -18.67 -52.20 -45.01
C ARG A 642 -19.49 -51.15 -44.26
N ALA A 643 -20.65 -51.50 -43.71
CA ALA A 643 -21.46 -50.57 -42.92
C ALA A 643 -20.73 -50.09 -41.67
N ARG A 644 -20.05 -51.01 -40.95
CA ARG A 644 -19.25 -50.67 -39.76
C ARG A 644 -18.08 -49.75 -40.08
N LYS A 645 -17.44 -49.91 -41.25
CA LYS A 645 -16.33 -49.04 -41.69
C LYS A 645 -16.73 -47.57 -41.81
N ILE A 646 -17.98 -47.31 -42.19
CA ILE A 646 -18.54 -45.96 -42.28
C ILE A 646 -19.35 -45.56 -41.04
N GLY A 647 -19.10 -46.22 -39.90
CA GLY A 647 -19.76 -45.90 -38.63
C GLY A 647 -21.27 -46.13 -38.62
N GLY A 648 -21.77 -47.02 -39.48
CA GLY A 648 -23.18 -47.39 -39.56
C GLY A 648 -23.43 -48.86 -39.23
N GLU A 649 -24.70 -49.17 -39.02
CA GLU A 649 -25.21 -50.51 -38.80
C GLU A 649 -26.08 -50.94 -39.98
N LEU A 650 -25.92 -52.19 -40.41
CA LEU A 650 -26.74 -52.80 -41.45
C LEU A 650 -27.58 -53.90 -40.83
N LEU A 651 -28.89 -53.67 -40.79
CA LEU A 651 -29.88 -54.61 -40.30
C LEU A 651 -30.54 -55.32 -41.49
N ILE A 652 -30.66 -56.64 -41.40
CA ILE A 652 -31.22 -57.48 -42.46
C ILE A 652 -32.41 -58.23 -41.87
N GLU A 653 -33.61 -57.89 -42.32
CA GLU A 653 -34.85 -58.56 -41.92
C GLU A 653 -35.36 -59.38 -43.10
N THR A 654 -35.56 -60.69 -42.90
CA THR A 654 -36.11 -61.57 -43.94
C THR A 654 -37.16 -62.49 -43.32
N ARG A 655 -38.22 -62.79 -44.06
CA ARG A 655 -39.28 -63.73 -43.64
C ARG A 655 -39.60 -64.67 -44.80
N PRO A 656 -39.71 -65.99 -44.57
CA PRO A 656 -40.19 -66.92 -45.60
C PRO A 656 -41.54 -66.47 -46.16
N GLY A 657 -41.60 -66.23 -47.47
CA GLY A 657 -42.77 -65.72 -48.19
C GLY A 657 -43.05 -64.21 -48.06
N GLY A 658 -42.22 -63.43 -47.34
CA GLY A 658 -42.44 -62.01 -47.03
C GLY A 658 -41.37 -61.04 -47.53
N GLY A 659 -40.43 -61.49 -48.37
CA GLY A 659 -39.33 -60.68 -48.91
C GLY A 659 -38.17 -60.44 -47.95
N THR A 660 -37.21 -59.62 -48.38
CA THR A 660 -36.07 -59.17 -47.56
C THR A 660 -36.00 -57.63 -47.50
N VAL A 661 -35.66 -57.11 -46.33
CA VAL A 661 -35.42 -55.69 -46.07
C VAL A 661 -33.99 -55.51 -45.56
N LEU A 662 -33.23 -54.67 -46.26
CA LEU A 662 -31.88 -54.24 -45.92
C LEU A 662 -31.95 -52.79 -45.47
N ARG A 663 -31.73 -52.53 -44.18
CA ARG A 663 -31.75 -51.18 -43.60
C ARG A 663 -30.36 -50.80 -43.10
N PHE A 664 -29.76 -49.83 -43.77
CA PHE A 664 -28.55 -49.15 -43.30
C PHE A 664 -28.95 -47.95 -42.45
N SER A 665 -28.33 -47.78 -41.28
CA SER A 665 -28.43 -46.56 -40.49
C SER A 665 -27.06 -46.14 -39.98
N GLY A 666 -26.66 -44.88 -40.19
CA GLY A 666 -25.35 -44.39 -39.79
C GLY A 666 -25.26 -42.87 -39.79
N ASN A 667 -24.25 -42.31 -39.12
CA ASN A 667 -24.05 -40.87 -39.08
C ASN A 667 -23.20 -40.40 -40.27
N MET A 668 -23.68 -39.40 -41.00
CA MET A 668 -22.91 -38.68 -42.00
C MET A 668 -21.91 -37.73 -41.29
N ARG A 669 -20.63 -37.87 -41.63
CA ARG A 669 -19.56 -36.98 -41.14
C ARG A 669 -19.53 -35.65 -41.85
#